data_AF-A0A316B9I1-F1
#
_entry.id   AF-A0A316B9I1-F1
#
_cell.length_a   1.000
_cell.length_b   1.000
_cell.length_c   1.000
_cell.angle_alpha   90.00
_cell.angle_beta   90.00
_cell.angle_gamma   90.00
#
_symmetry.space_group_name_H-M   'P 1'
#
loop_
_entity.id
_entity.type
_entity.pdbx_description
1 polymer ?
#
loop_
_entity_poly.entity_id
_entity_poly.type
_entity_poly.pdbx_seq_one_letter_code
_entity_poly.pdbx_strand_id
1 'polypeptide(L)'
;MFQIIKRDGKVVEFDLSKISGAIEKAFIAQKREYNSQIIDMLALNAVSDAEKKAENGRVDVESIQDSVEATLQRMGYEDVAKAYILYRNQREKIRNMNSALLNYKNLVDSYVKVEDWRVKENSTVTYSVGGLILSNSGAITANYWLSEIYDKEIADAHRNADIHIHDLSMLTGYCAGWSLKQLIQEGLGGIVGKITSAPAKHLSTLCNQMVNFLGIMQNEWAGAQAFSSFDTYLAPFVKVDNLNYKQVKQDIQSFIYGVNTPSRWGTQSPFTNITLDWTVPNDLAEQNCIVGGKEMDFKYKDCKAEMDMVNKAFIEIMIEGDANGRGFQYPIPTYSITRDFDWSETENNKLLFEMAAKYGIPYFSNYINSDMEPSDVRSMCCRLRLDLRELRKKSGGFFGSGESTGSVGVVTINIPRIAYLAADEKDFYNRLDHLMDIAARSLKIKRNTITKLLDEGLYPYTRHYLGTFNNHFSTIGLVGMNEAGLNAKWIRKDLTHEETQAFAADVLNHMRNKLSEYQEKYGDLYNLEATPAESTAFRLAKHDKARYPDIITANDASGVYYYTNSSHLPVGYTADIFEALDVQDNLQTLYTSGTVFHAFLGERLPDWKAAASLVRKIAENYRLPYYTMSPTYSICSVHGYLPGEVKACPECGGPTETYSRITGYYRPVKNWNDGKLQEFKDRKTYNTCESSMKPRTATVTISKTEEKDLPELKPAPDAVGTKPMLFTTHTCAKCKAVKAMFDEQRFDYELIYADDDAELAKQFDIVNVPVLIIPDGDGVRKYTDIGPIRQYVNECKGIKS
;
A
#
# COMPACT_ATOMS: atom_id res chain seq x y z
N MET A 1 -54.51 -1.49 3.96
CA MET A 1 -53.63 -2.32 4.80
C MET A 1 -52.29 -2.39 4.06
N PHE A 2 -51.23 -1.82 4.63
CA PHE A 2 -49.92 -1.77 3.97
C PHE A 2 -49.26 -3.15 3.98
N GLN A 3 -48.35 -3.41 3.05
CA GLN A 3 -47.61 -4.67 2.95
C GLN A 3 -46.23 -4.54 3.59
N ILE A 4 -45.72 -5.65 4.14
CA ILE A 4 -44.39 -5.70 4.74
C ILE A 4 -43.40 -6.30 3.74
N ILE A 5 -42.31 -5.60 3.48
CA ILE A 5 -41.16 -6.15 2.75
C ILE A 5 -40.26 -6.85 3.76
N LYS A 6 -40.23 -8.19 3.71
CA LYS A 6 -39.31 -8.99 4.50
C LYS A 6 -37.87 -8.79 3.99
N ARG A 7 -36.89 -9.10 4.85
CA ARG A 7 -35.46 -9.01 4.54
C ARG A 7 -35.01 -9.88 3.35
N ASP A 8 -35.78 -10.90 2.97
CA ASP A 8 -35.55 -11.74 1.78
C ASP A 8 -36.22 -11.17 0.51
N GLY A 9 -36.73 -9.94 0.57
CA GLY A 9 -37.43 -9.27 -0.52
C GLY A 9 -38.89 -9.71 -0.70
N LYS A 10 -39.37 -10.71 0.05
CA LYS A 10 -40.76 -11.16 -0.06
C LYS A 10 -41.72 -10.14 0.54
N VAL A 11 -42.76 -9.83 -0.22
CA VAL A 11 -43.85 -8.98 0.22
C VAL A 11 -44.91 -9.84 0.88
N VAL A 12 -45.27 -9.53 2.12
CA VAL A 12 -46.31 -10.24 2.87
C VAL A 12 -47.34 -9.27 3.42
N GLU A 13 -48.52 -9.78 3.76
CA GLU A 13 -49.53 -8.98 4.47
C GLU A 13 -49.06 -8.62 5.88
N PHE A 14 -49.44 -7.42 6.30
CA PHE A 14 -49.18 -6.92 7.63
C PHE A 14 -49.98 -7.70 8.67
N ASP A 15 -49.35 -8.00 9.81
CA ASP A 15 -49.93 -8.77 10.90
C ASP A 15 -49.52 -8.15 12.24
N LEU A 16 -50.47 -7.44 12.88
CA LEU A 16 -50.27 -6.74 14.14
C LEU A 16 -49.84 -7.69 15.27
N SER A 17 -50.35 -8.93 15.26
CA SER A 17 -50.10 -9.91 16.33
C SER A 17 -48.61 -10.23 16.50
N LYS A 18 -47.83 -10.12 15.42
CA LYS A 18 -46.37 -10.33 15.45
C LYS A 18 -45.64 -9.21 16.17
N ILE A 19 -46.16 -7.99 16.10
CA ILE A 19 -45.60 -6.82 16.79
C ILE A 19 -45.98 -6.87 18.27
N SER A 20 -47.27 -7.08 18.57
CA SER A 20 -47.74 -7.28 19.95
C SER A 20 -46.97 -8.40 20.65
N GLY A 21 -46.82 -9.56 20.00
CA GLY A 21 -46.09 -10.69 20.58
C GLY A 21 -44.57 -10.46 20.72
N ALA A 22 -43.97 -9.55 19.93
CA ALA A 22 -42.56 -9.19 20.09
C ALA A 22 -42.36 -8.21 21.27
N ILE A 23 -43.27 -7.24 21.42
CA ILE A 23 -43.28 -6.31 22.55
C ILE A 23 -43.56 -7.06 23.86
N GLU A 24 -44.54 -7.96 23.86
CA GLU A 24 -44.90 -8.79 25.01
C GLU A 24 -43.69 -9.59 25.53
N LYS A 25 -42.94 -10.23 24.63
CA LYS A 25 -41.71 -10.96 25.00
C LYS A 25 -40.67 -10.06 25.66
N ALA A 26 -40.57 -8.81 25.26
CA ALA A 26 -39.64 -7.86 25.87
C ALA A 26 -40.10 -7.47 27.29
N PHE A 27 -41.42 -7.29 27.51
CA PHE A 27 -41.99 -7.06 28.85
C PHE A 27 -41.76 -8.26 29.78
N ILE A 28 -42.01 -9.48 29.29
CA ILE A 28 -41.75 -10.72 30.03
C ILE A 28 -40.27 -10.84 30.38
N ALA A 29 -39.35 -10.55 29.45
CA ALA A 29 -37.92 -10.62 29.68
C ALA A 29 -37.43 -9.66 30.78
N GLN A 30 -38.05 -8.49 30.91
CA GLN A 30 -37.76 -7.53 31.98
C GLN A 30 -38.57 -7.75 33.26
N LYS A 31 -39.38 -8.82 33.32
CA LYS A 31 -40.27 -9.13 34.46
C LYS A 31 -41.17 -7.95 34.83
N ARG A 32 -41.58 -7.14 33.85
CA ARG A 32 -42.55 -6.06 34.07
C ARG A 32 -43.96 -6.61 34.06
N GLU A 33 -44.78 -6.15 35.00
CA GLU A 33 -46.22 -6.35 34.89
C GLU A 33 -46.75 -5.55 33.70
N TYR A 34 -47.63 -6.18 32.93
CA TYR A 34 -48.27 -5.57 31.77
C TYR A 34 -49.71 -6.04 31.68
N ASN A 35 -50.53 -5.21 31.02
CA ASN A 35 -51.88 -5.56 30.59
C ASN A 35 -51.85 -5.75 29.07
N SER A 36 -52.57 -6.73 28.54
CA SER A 36 -52.68 -6.97 27.10
C SER A 36 -53.11 -5.72 26.33
N GLN A 37 -54.00 -4.90 26.91
CA GLN A 37 -54.44 -3.63 26.32
C GLN A 37 -53.29 -2.62 26.16
N ILE A 38 -52.30 -2.64 27.05
CA ILE A 38 -51.12 -1.77 26.96
C ILE A 38 -50.21 -2.23 25.83
N ILE A 39 -50.00 -3.54 25.68
CA ILE A 39 -49.20 -4.12 24.59
C ILE A 39 -49.81 -3.78 23.24
N ASP A 40 -51.13 -3.94 23.10
CA ASP A 40 -51.83 -3.61 21.85
C ASP A 40 -51.78 -2.12 21.55
N MET A 41 -51.90 -1.26 22.56
CA MET A 41 -51.75 0.18 22.38
C MET A 41 -50.32 0.54 21.93
N LEU A 42 -49.28 -0.07 22.50
CA LEU A 42 -47.89 0.14 22.07
C LEU A 42 -47.66 -0.36 20.65
N ALA A 43 -48.20 -1.53 20.30
CA ALA A 43 -48.10 -2.09 18.96
C ALA A 43 -48.79 -1.19 17.92
N LEU A 44 -49.99 -0.69 18.21
CA LEU A 44 -50.72 0.24 17.35
C LEU A 44 -49.98 1.57 17.15
N ASN A 45 -49.40 2.11 18.22
CA ASN A 45 -48.59 3.33 18.12
C ASN A 45 -47.34 3.14 17.26
N ALA A 46 -46.63 2.01 17.44
CA ALA A 46 -45.47 1.68 16.63
C ALA A 46 -45.81 1.50 15.16
N VAL A 47 -46.97 0.92 14.88
CA VAL A 47 -47.50 0.73 13.52
C VAL A 47 -47.88 2.06 12.88
N SER A 48 -48.52 2.95 13.64
CA SER A 48 -48.85 4.30 13.17
C SER A 48 -47.60 5.12 12.86
N ASP A 49 -46.52 4.95 13.63
CA ASP A 49 -45.21 5.57 13.36
C ASP A 49 -44.54 4.96 12.11
N ALA A 50 -44.63 3.64 11.93
CA ALA A 50 -44.07 2.93 10.77
C ALA A 50 -44.82 3.23 9.47
N GLU A 51 -46.15 3.40 9.51
CA GLU A 51 -46.97 3.71 8.33
C GLU A 51 -46.58 5.06 7.71
N LYS A 52 -46.14 6.03 8.53
CA LYS A 52 -45.62 7.32 8.04
C LYS A 52 -44.34 7.17 7.21
N LYS A 53 -43.64 6.04 7.34
CA LYS A 53 -42.40 5.71 6.63
C LYS A 53 -42.67 4.79 5.42
N ALA A 54 -43.93 4.49 5.12
CA ALA A 54 -44.29 3.61 4.02
C ALA A 54 -44.18 4.33 2.67
N GLU A 55 -43.54 3.68 1.70
CA GLU A 55 -43.48 4.12 0.31
C GLU A 55 -44.32 3.17 -0.56
N ASN A 56 -45.23 3.72 -1.38
CA ASN A 56 -46.13 2.94 -2.23
C ASN A 56 -46.95 1.87 -1.48
N GLY A 57 -47.35 2.15 -0.24
CA GLY A 57 -48.12 1.23 0.60
C GLY A 57 -47.30 0.03 1.10
N ARG A 58 -45.97 0.12 1.08
CA ARG A 58 -45.05 -0.91 1.57
C ARG A 58 -44.10 -0.33 2.61
N VAL A 59 -43.81 -1.10 3.64
CA VAL A 59 -42.82 -0.76 4.66
C VAL A 59 -41.89 -1.94 4.88
N ASP A 60 -40.60 -1.68 5.05
CA ASP A 60 -39.64 -2.73 5.36
C ASP A 60 -39.70 -3.13 6.85
N VAL A 61 -39.26 -4.35 7.14
CA VAL A 61 -39.26 -4.88 8.52
C VAL A 61 -38.39 -4.05 9.46
N GLU A 62 -37.29 -3.42 9.01
CA GLU A 62 -36.42 -2.63 9.89
C GLU A 62 -37.13 -1.35 10.33
N SER A 63 -37.79 -0.65 9.40
CA SER A 63 -38.60 0.53 9.71
C SER A 63 -39.69 0.25 10.75
N ILE A 64 -40.33 -0.93 10.71
CA ILE A 64 -41.28 -1.33 11.76
C ILE A 64 -40.56 -1.53 13.10
N GLN A 65 -39.43 -2.21 13.11
CA GLN A 65 -38.67 -2.49 14.34
C GLN A 65 -38.14 -1.20 14.98
N ASP A 66 -37.64 -0.27 14.19
CA ASP A 66 -37.17 1.05 14.65
C ASP A 66 -38.34 1.87 15.22
N SER A 67 -39.53 1.74 14.64
CA SER A 67 -40.74 2.38 15.13
C SER A 67 -41.22 1.78 16.46
N VAL A 68 -41.04 0.47 16.67
CA VAL A 68 -41.29 -0.20 17.96
C VAL A 68 -40.33 0.32 19.03
N GLU A 69 -39.03 0.41 18.72
CA GLU A 69 -38.03 0.95 19.63
C GLU A 69 -38.34 2.39 20.04
N ALA A 70 -38.56 3.26 19.06
CA ALA A 70 -38.88 4.66 19.29
C ALA A 70 -40.17 4.83 20.11
N THR A 71 -41.17 3.99 19.88
CA THR A 71 -42.43 4.00 20.64
C THR A 71 -42.23 3.58 22.09
N LEU A 72 -41.46 2.51 22.33
CA LEU A 72 -41.17 2.05 23.70
C LEU A 72 -40.39 3.11 24.49
N GLN A 73 -39.41 3.76 23.87
CA GLN A 73 -38.66 4.86 24.49
C GLN A 73 -39.58 6.05 24.80
N ARG A 74 -40.37 6.50 23.81
CA ARG A 74 -41.27 7.66 23.95
C ARG A 74 -42.34 7.47 25.03
N MET A 75 -42.77 6.22 25.24
CA MET A 75 -43.79 5.86 26.24
C MET A 75 -43.19 5.52 27.62
N GLY A 76 -41.88 5.74 27.83
CA GLY A 76 -41.21 5.57 29.13
C GLY A 76 -40.82 4.13 29.49
N TYR A 77 -40.79 3.21 28.52
CA TYR A 77 -40.37 1.82 28.69
C TYR A 77 -38.93 1.58 28.22
N GLU A 78 -37.97 2.36 28.72
CA GLU A 78 -36.57 2.33 28.29
C GLU A 78 -35.87 0.97 28.52
N ASP A 79 -36.18 0.32 29.64
CA ASP A 79 -35.69 -1.01 30.00
C ASP A 79 -36.20 -2.10 29.03
N VAL A 80 -37.49 -2.04 28.68
CA VAL A 80 -38.12 -2.93 27.70
C VAL A 80 -37.56 -2.65 26.29
N ALA A 81 -37.35 -1.38 25.93
CA ALA A 81 -36.72 -1.02 24.66
C ALA A 81 -35.31 -1.62 24.53
N LYS A 82 -34.47 -1.51 25.57
CA LYS A 82 -33.14 -2.14 25.61
C LYS A 82 -33.22 -3.66 25.45
N ALA A 83 -34.16 -4.32 26.13
CA ALA A 83 -34.38 -5.76 26.00
C ALA A 83 -34.78 -6.17 24.58
N TYR A 84 -35.66 -5.39 23.96
CA TYR A 84 -36.11 -5.58 22.58
C TYR A 84 -34.94 -5.43 21.59
N ILE A 85 -34.11 -4.40 21.74
CA ILE A 85 -32.90 -4.16 20.93
C ILE A 85 -31.92 -5.33 21.06
N LEU A 86 -31.63 -5.78 22.29
CA LEU A 86 -30.73 -6.90 22.54
C LEU A 86 -31.25 -8.20 21.91
N TYR A 87 -32.55 -8.48 22.03
CA TYR A 87 -33.18 -9.64 21.41
C TYR A 87 -33.13 -9.60 19.87
N ARG A 88 -33.39 -8.42 19.28
CA ARG A 88 -33.26 -8.18 17.83
C ARG A 88 -31.83 -8.50 17.37
N ASN A 89 -30.84 -7.97 18.08
CA ASN A 89 -29.42 -8.19 17.80
C ASN A 89 -29.05 -9.68 17.91
N GLN A 90 -29.47 -10.38 18.97
CA GLN A 90 -29.25 -11.83 19.11
C GLN A 90 -29.93 -12.64 17.98
N ARG A 91 -31.18 -12.32 17.63
CA ARG A 91 -31.89 -12.97 16.52
C ARG A 91 -31.25 -12.69 15.17
N GLU A 92 -30.66 -11.52 14.99
CA GLU A 92 -29.89 -11.18 13.81
C GLU A 92 -28.60 -12.00 13.74
N LYS A 93 -27.84 -12.08 14.84
CA LYS A 93 -26.65 -12.96 14.94
C LYS A 93 -26.96 -14.42 14.62
N ILE A 94 -28.04 -14.99 15.20
CA ILE A 94 -28.46 -16.38 14.92
C ILE A 94 -28.84 -16.57 13.44
N ARG A 95 -29.50 -15.58 12.83
CA ARG A 95 -29.88 -15.65 11.41
C ARG A 95 -28.66 -15.53 10.50
N ASN A 96 -27.72 -14.63 10.81
CA ASN A 96 -26.45 -14.49 10.10
C ASN A 96 -25.66 -15.81 10.17
N MET A 97 -25.64 -16.46 11.34
CA MET A 97 -25.03 -17.78 11.52
C MET A 97 -25.70 -18.88 10.66
N ASN A 98 -27.04 -18.90 10.59
CA ASN A 98 -27.76 -19.86 9.72
C ASN A 98 -27.55 -19.58 8.22
N SER A 99 -27.46 -18.31 7.82
CA SER A 99 -27.09 -17.98 6.43
C SER A 99 -25.64 -18.36 6.12
N ALA A 100 -24.72 -18.25 7.09
CA ALA A 100 -23.34 -18.68 6.93
C ALA A 100 -23.23 -20.21 6.73
N LEU A 101 -24.06 -21.00 7.43
CA LEU A 101 -24.16 -22.46 7.24
C LEU A 101 -24.69 -22.85 5.85
N LEU A 102 -25.73 -22.18 5.35
CA LEU A 102 -26.23 -22.36 3.97
C LEU A 102 -25.20 -21.93 2.91
N ASN A 103 -24.36 -20.94 3.24
CA ASN A 103 -23.28 -20.50 2.37
C ASN A 103 -22.14 -21.54 2.26
N TYR A 104 -21.89 -22.34 3.30
CA TYR A 104 -20.81 -23.32 3.31
C TYR A 104 -20.96 -24.40 2.23
N LYS A 105 -22.17 -24.96 2.05
CA LYS A 105 -22.43 -25.95 0.99
C LYS A 105 -22.17 -25.35 -0.39
N ASN A 106 -22.72 -24.17 -0.65
CA ASN A 106 -22.55 -23.48 -1.93
C ASN A 106 -21.08 -23.12 -2.19
N LEU A 107 -20.33 -22.74 -1.16
CA LEU A 107 -18.91 -22.37 -1.28
C LEU A 107 -18.02 -23.58 -1.62
N VAL A 108 -18.32 -24.75 -1.03
CA VAL A 108 -17.64 -26.01 -1.39
C VAL A 108 -18.02 -26.43 -2.81
N ASP A 109 -19.32 -26.43 -3.14
CA ASP A 109 -19.81 -26.83 -4.46
C ASP A 109 -19.24 -25.91 -5.56
N SER A 110 -19.16 -24.59 -5.33
CA SER A 110 -18.63 -23.62 -6.29
C SER A 110 -17.13 -23.78 -6.54
N TYR A 111 -16.36 -24.13 -5.50
CA TYR A 111 -14.92 -24.40 -5.65
C TYR A 111 -14.68 -25.71 -6.41
N VAL A 112 -15.38 -26.80 -6.03
CA VAL A 112 -15.23 -28.12 -6.66
C VAL A 112 -15.65 -28.11 -8.13
N LYS A 113 -16.66 -27.32 -8.49
CA LYS A 113 -17.14 -27.17 -9.87
C LYS A 113 -16.41 -26.08 -10.66
N VAL A 114 -15.52 -25.30 -10.03
CA VAL A 114 -14.81 -24.15 -10.63
C VAL A 114 -15.78 -23.13 -11.27
N GLU A 115 -16.92 -22.87 -10.62
CA GLU A 115 -17.96 -21.96 -11.14
C GLU A 115 -17.75 -20.50 -10.70
N ASP A 116 -16.89 -20.24 -9.70
CA ASP A 116 -16.65 -18.90 -9.15
C ASP A 116 -15.29 -18.32 -9.61
N TRP A 117 -15.32 -17.12 -10.19
CA TRP A 117 -14.11 -16.36 -10.56
C TRP A 117 -13.18 -16.11 -9.36
N ARG A 118 -13.71 -16.11 -8.12
CA ARG A 118 -12.91 -15.98 -6.89
C ARG A 118 -11.88 -17.09 -6.72
N VAL A 119 -12.04 -18.24 -7.38
CA VAL A 119 -11.01 -19.28 -7.45
C VAL A 119 -9.71 -18.74 -8.08
N LYS A 120 -9.80 -17.71 -8.93
CA LYS A 120 -8.68 -16.97 -9.53
C LYS A 120 -8.49 -15.56 -8.94
N GLU A 121 -9.02 -15.29 -7.74
CA GLU A 121 -8.81 -13.99 -7.06
C GLU A 121 -7.33 -13.72 -6.79
N ASN A 122 -6.57 -14.79 -6.53
CA ASN A 122 -5.12 -14.77 -6.36
C ASN A 122 -4.49 -15.76 -7.33
N SER A 123 -3.74 -15.25 -8.32
CA SER A 123 -3.13 -16.05 -9.40
C SER A 123 -2.04 -17.03 -8.93
N THR A 124 -1.69 -17.00 -7.64
CA THR A 124 -0.76 -17.95 -7.00
C THR A 124 -1.45 -19.21 -6.46
N VAL A 125 -2.77 -19.22 -6.24
CA VAL A 125 -3.51 -20.42 -5.78
C VAL A 125 -3.65 -21.41 -6.93
N THR A 126 -3.36 -22.69 -6.67
CA THR A 126 -3.67 -23.79 -7.61
C THR A 126 -4.83 -24.62 -7.10
N TYR A 127 -5.72 -25.06 -8.00
CA TYR A 127 -6.82 -25.97 -7.67
C TYR A 127 -6.27 -27.22 -6.97
N SER A 128 -6.59 -27.37 -5.68
CA SER A 128 -6.04 -28.40 -4.81
C SER A 128 -6.83 -28.47 -3.52
N VAL A 129 -6.60 -29.53 -2.71
CA VAL A 129 -7.17 -29.61 -1.36
C VAL A 129 -6.70 -28.44 -0.49
N GLY A 130 -5.41 -28.06 -0.57
CA GLY A 130 -4.89 -26.88 0.12
C GLY A 130 -5.62 -25.59 -0.28
N GLY A 131 -5.87 -25.42 -1.57
CA GLY A 131 -6.65 -24.30 -2.11
C GLY A 131 -8.11 -24.28 -1.64
N LEU A 132 -8.76 -25.45 -1.53
CA LEU A 132 -10.12 -25.56 -0.98
C LEU A 132 -10.17 -25.11 0.48
N ILE A 133 -9.23 -25.58 1.31
CA ILE A 133 -9.18 -25.22 2.73
C ILE A 133 -8.96 -23.71 2.88
N LEU A 134 -8.04 -23.13 2.10
CA LEU A 134 -7.77 -21.69 2.11
C LEU A 134 -9.01 -20.88 1.69
N SER A 135 -9.72 -21.30 0.65
CA SER A 135 -10.97 -20.67 0.19
C SER A 135 -12.05 -20.67 1.28
N ASN A 136 -12.27 -21.83 1.90
CA ASN A 136 -13.28 -21.99 2.96
C ASN A 136 -12.96 -21.16 4.20
N SER A 137 -11.73 -21.28 4.70
CA SER A 137 -11.26 -20.52 5.86
C SER A 137 -11.29 -19.01 5.58
N GLY A 138 -10.92 -18.61 4.36
CA GLY A 138 -10.91 -17.22 3.92
C GLY A 138 -12.30 -16.60 3.94
N ALA A 139 -13.31 -17.28 3.40
CA ALA A 139 -14.68 -16.77 3.38
C ALA A 139 -15.27 -16.62 4.79
N ILE A 140 -14.98 -17.57 5.70
CA ILE A 140 -15.44 -17.51 7.10
C ILE A 140 -14.77 -16.33 7.82
N THR A 141 -13.46 -16.18 7.67
CA THR A 141 -12.68 -15.10 8.31
C THR A 141 -13.11 -13.73 7.80
N ALA A 142 -13.37 -13.59 6.50
CA ALA A 142 -13.85 -12.34 5.92
C ALA A 142 -15.22 -11.92 6.47
N ASN A 143 -16.13 -12.88 6.65
CA ASN A 143 -17.42 -12.62 7.28
C ASN A 143 -17.28 -12.22 8.75
N TYR A 144 -16.34 -12.83 9.48
CA TYR A 144 -16.05 -12.46 10.86
C TYR A 144 -15.55 -11.01 10.97
N TRP A 145 -14.60 -10.60 10.11
CA TRP A 145 -14.18 -9.20 10.02
C TRP A 145 -15.36 -8.26 9.77
N LEU A 146 -16.17 -8.53 8.75
CA LEU A 146 -17.24 -7.63 8.29
C LEU A 146 -18.52 -7.66 9.17
N SER A 147 -18.64 -8.59 10.10
CA SER A 147 -19.87 -8.76 10.89
C SER A 147 -19.65 -8.61 12.39
N GLU A 148 -18.46 -8.97 12.89
CA GLU A 148 -18.17 -8.94 14.32
C GLU A 148 -17.08 -7.93 14.70
N ILE A 149 -16.16 -7.58 13.79
CA ILE A 149 -15.05 -6.65 14.09
C ILE A 149 -15.34 -5.24 13.59
N TYR A 150 -15.69 -5.10 12.32
CA TYR A 150 -15.99 -3.80 11.73
C TYR A 150 -17.42 -3.37 12.01
N ASP A 151 -17.60 -2.07 12.20
CA ASP A 151 -18.94 -1.49 12.21
C ASP A 151 -19.61 -1.56 10.82
N LYS A 152 -20.92 -1.32 10.83
CA LYS A 152 -21.77 -1.48 9.66
C LYS A 152 -21.32 -0.59 8.49
N GLU A 153 -20.90 0.64 8.75
CA GLU A 153 -20.52 1.58 7.70
C GLU A 153 -19.26 1.11 6.95
N ILE A 154 -18.24 0.65 7.68
CA ILE A 154 -17.02 0.08 7.07
C ILE A 154 -17.38 -1.19 6.27
N ALA A 155 -18.18 -2.06 6.86
CA ALA A 155 -18.55 -3.32 6.23
C ALA A 155 -19.37 -3.09 4.95
N ASP A 156 -20.31 -2.14 4.98
CA ASP A 156 -21.14 -1.78 3.85
C ASP A 156 -20.34 -1.08 2.75
N ALA A 157 -19.40 -0.17 3.09
CA ALA A 157 -18.51 0.45 2.11
C ALA A 157 -17.68 -0.60 1.34
N HIS A 158 -17.22 -1.66 2.02
CA HIS A 158 -16.57 -2.79 1.35
C HIS A 158 -17.52 -3.59 0.46
N ARG A 159 -18.69 -3.99 1.00
CA ARG A 159 -19.69 -4.81 0.30
C ARG A 159 -20.25 -4.10 -0.94
N ASN A 160 -20.44 -2.78 -0.85
CA ASN A 160 -20.94 -1.92 -1.92
C ASN A 160 -19.90 -1.55 -2.97
N ALA A 161 -18.64 -1.96 -2.78
CA ALA A 161 -17.53 -1.63 -3.67
C ALA A 161 -17.19 -0.12 -3.71
N ASP A 162 -17.48 0.62 -2.62
CA ASP A 162 -17.01 2.00 -2.45
C ASP A 162 -15.53 2.02 -2.04
N ILE A 163 -15.12 1.04 -1.22
CA ILE A 163 -13.73 0.72 -0.90
C ILE A 163 -13.48 -0.78 -1.05
N HIS A 164 -12.20 -1.15 -1.06
CA HIS A 164 -11.76 -2.54 -0.98
C HIS A 164 -10.78 -2.71 0.17
N ILE A 165 -11.16 -3.52 1.16
CA ILE A 165 -10.30 -3.87 2.30
C ILE A 165 -9.60 -5.16 1.89
N HIS A 166 -8.28 -5.11 1.82
CA HIS A 166 -7.47 -6.23 1.35
C HIS A 166 -7.32 -7.31 2.43
N ASP A 167 -7.14 -8.56 1.99
CA ASP A 167 -6.78 -9.71 2.81
C ASP A 167 -7.70 -10.01 4.00
N LEU A 168 -9.01 -9.80 3.81
CA LEU A 168 -10.02 -10.21 4.79
C LEU A 168 -10.06 -11.73 5.02
N SER A 169 -9.39 -12.52 4.18
CA SER A 169 -9.29 -13.97 4.31
C SER A 169 -8.44 -14.43 5.50
N MET A 170 -7.67 -13.54 6.13
CA MET A 170 -6.90 -13.86 7.33
C MET A 170 -7.13 -12.85 8.45
N LEU A 171 -7.09 -13.34 9.69
CA LEU A 171 -7.17 -12.53 10.90
C LEU A 171 -5.76 -12.11 11.31
N THR A 172 -5.08 -11.32 10.47
CA THR A 172 -3.68 -10.89 10.70
C THR A 172 -3.32 -9.61 9.91
N GLY A 173 -2.07 -9.14 10.04
CA GLY A 173 -1.47 -8.05 9.29
C GLY A 173 -1.25 -8.36 7.80
N TYR A 174 -0.84 -7.34 7.02
CA TYR A 174 -0.65 -7.49 5.57
C TYR A 174 0.73 -8.03 5.24
N CYS A 175 1.78 -7.23 5.40
CA CYS A 175 3.15 -7.62 5.03
C CYS A 175 4.15 -7.19 6.09
N ALA A 176 5.30 -7.86 6.10
CA ALA A 176 6.39 -7.59 7.05
C ALA A 176 7.77 -7.80 6.41
N GLY A 177 8.69 -6.90 6.76
CA GLY A 177 10.12 -7.07 6.65
C GLY A 177 10.69 -7.64 7.94
N TRP A 178 11.74 -8.45 7.80
CA TRP A 178 12.35 -9.19 8.90
C TRP A 178 13.84 -8.89 9.00
N SER A 179 14.35 -8.79 10.23
CA SER A 179 15.78 -8.63 10.49
C SER A 179 16.51 -9.96 10.26
N LEU A 180 17.23 -10.04 9.15
CA LEU A 180 18.13 -11.18 8.90
C LEU A 180 19.27 -11.22 9.92
N LYS A 181 19.71 -10.06 10.41
CA LYS A 181 20.67 -9.94 11.51
C LYS A 181 20.17 -10.63 12.78
N GLN A 182 18.93 -10.37 13.18
CA GLN A 182 18.32 -11.03 14.34
C GLN A 182 18.26 -12.55 14.15
N LEU A 183 17.83 -13.03 12.98
CA LEU A 183 17.83 -14.47 12.67
C LEU A 183 19.24 -15.08 12.76
N ILE A 184 20.27 -14.38 12.30
CA ILE A 184 21.68 -14.80 12.40
C ILE A 184 22.16 -14.82 13.86
N GLN A 185 21.69 -13.88 14.70
CA GLN A 185 22.10 -13.76 16.10
C GLN A 185 21.42 -14.77 17.01
N GLU A 186 20.12 -15.01 16.81
CA GLU A 186 19.27 -15.78 17.71
C GLU A 186 19.00 -17.21 17.21
N GLY A 187 19.11 -17.44 15.90
CA GLY A 187 18.65 -18.67 15.25
C GLY A 187 17.14 -18.71 15.08
N LEU A 188 16.62 -19.82 14.56
CA LEU A 188 15.18 -20.05 14.36
C LEU A 188 14.54 -20.76 15.56
N GLY A 189 13.75 -20.07 16.39
CA GLY A 189 13.05 -20.68 17.51
C GLY A 189 12.50 -19.69 18.54
N GLY A 190 12.75 -19.96 19.82
CA GLY A 190 12.31 -19.09 20.92
C GLY A 190 10.85 -19.27 21.36
N ILE A 191 10.14 -20.24 20.77
CA ILE A 191 8.72 -20.49 21.05
C ILE A 191 8.53 -21.68 21.98
N VAL A 192 7.78 -21.48 23.08
CA VAL A 192 7.50 -22.50 24.09
C VAL A 192 6.84 -23.73 23.45
N GLY A 193 7.40 -24.91 23.73
CA GLY A 193 6.88 -26.18 23.22
C GLY A 193 7.18 -26.46 21.74
N LYS A 194 8.02 -25.65 21.09
CA LYS A 194 8.51 -25.86 19.73
C LYS A 194 10.02 -26.09 19.71
N ILE A 195 10.50 -26.75 18.66
CA ILE A 195 11.94 -26.96 18.45
C ILE A 195 12.60 -25.59 18.22
N THR A 196 13.74 -25.37 18.86
CA THR A 196 14.56 -24.17 18.68
C THR A 196 15.90 -24.56 18.06
N SER A 197 16.27 -23.88 16.99
CA SER A 197 17.55 -24.01 16.31
C SER A 197 18.54 -23.00 16.88
N ALA A 198 19.77 -23.44 17.11
CA ALA A 198 20.85 -22.52 17.44
C ALA A 198 21.20 -21.61 16.24
N PRO A 199 21.84 -20.45 16.47
CA PRO A 199 22.37 -19.59 15.42
C PRO A 199 23.20 -20.37 14.38
N ALA A 200 22.93 -20.14 13.10
CA ALA A 200 23.62 -20.82 12.01
C ALA A 200 25.12 -20.49 12.02
N LYS A 201 25.97 -21.52 11.86
CA LYS A 201 27.44 -21.37 11.77
C LYS A 201 27.98 -21.46 10.33
N HIS A 202 27.17 -21.99 9.42
CA HIS A 202 27.54 -22.27 8.03
C HIS A 202 26.46 -21.73 7.10
N LEU A 203 26.85 -21.35 5.87
CA LEU A 203 25.95 -20.76 4.88
C LEU A 203 24.75 -21.67 4.59
N SER A 204 24.99 -22.95 4.32
CA SER A 204 23.94 -23.97 4.10
C SER A 204 22.88 -24.02 5.22
N THR A 205 23.32 -23.90 6.48
CA THR A 205 22.42 -23.90 7.64
C THR A 205 21.61 -22.61 7.71
N LEU A 206 22.23 -21.47 7.41
CA LEU A 206 21.52 -20.19 7.35
C LEU A 206 20.47 -20.20 6.24
N CYS A 207 20.81 -20.63 5.03
CA CYS A 207 19.87 -20.77 3.92
C CYS A 207 18.67 -21.64 4.29
N ASN A 208 18.90 -22.77 4.98
CA ASN A 208 17.82 -23.62 5.48
C ASN A 208 16.94 -22.92 6.53
N GLN A 209 17.55 -22.22 7.50
CA GLN A 209 16.82 -21.47 8.50
C GLN A 209 15.98 -20.33 7.87
N MET A 210 16.50 -19.63 6.86
CA MET A 210 15.77 -18.60 6.14
C MET A 210 14.55 -19.14 5.40
N VAL A 211 14.67 -20.29 4.72
CA VAL A 211 13.54 -20.94 4.03
C VAL A 211 12.46 -21.32 5.04
N ASN A 212 12.85 -21.95 6.16
CA ASN A 212 11.91 -22.33 7.21
C ASN A 212 11.25 -21.12 7.87
N PHE A 213 12.04 -20.07 8.15
CA PHE A 213 11.56 -18.82 8.73
C PHE A 213 10.49 -18.18 7.83
N LEU A 214 10.78 -17.96 6.55
CA LEU A 214 9.83 -17.35 5.60
C LEU A 214 8.58 -18.22 5.42
N GLY A 215 8.74 -19.55 5.43
CA GLY A 215 7.63 -20.50 5.41
C GLY A 215 6.72 -20.40 6.63
N ILE A 216 7.28 -20.20 7.83
CA ILE A 216 6.51 -19.98 9.06
C ILE A 216 5.79 -18.63 9.01
N MET A 217 6.50 -17.54 8.67
CA MET A 217 5.92 -16.20 8.66
C MET A 217 4.79 -16.04 7.65
N GLN A 218 4.86 -16.72 6.51
CA GLN A 218 3.77 -16.74 5.52
C GLN A 218 2.44 -17.31 6.07
N ASN A 219 2.48 -18.08 7.17
CA ASN A 219 1.27 -18.58 7.83
C ASN A 219 0.75 -17.64 8.93
N GLU A 220 1.60 -16.75 9.46
CA GLU A 220 1.18 -15.71 10.42
C GLU A 220 0.81 -14.38 9.73
N TRP A 221 1.12 -14.20 8.44
CA TRP A 221 0.88 -12.97 7.67
C TRP A 221 0.18 -13.24 6.34
N ALA A 222 -0.58 -12.25 5.85
CA ALA A 222 -1.37 -12.43 4.63
C ALA A 222 -0.57 -12.30 3.32
N GLY A 223 0.36 -11.34 3.28
CA GLY A 223 1.09 -10.87 2.12
C GLY A 223 2.59 -11.20 2.19
N ALA A 224 3.42 -10.32 1.60
CA ALA A 224 4.82 -10.62 1.36
C ALA A 224 5.72 -10.54 2.60
N GLN A 225 6.74 -11.39 2.62
CA GLN A 225 7.76 -11.52 3.65
C GLN A 225 9.13 -11.15 3.06
N ALA A 226 9.81 -10.17 3.65
CA ALA A 226 11.03 -9.62 3.06
C ALA A 226 12.26 -9.72 3.96
N PHE A 227 13.43 -9.94 3.34
CA PHE A 227 14.74 -9.69 3.96
C PHE A 227 15.45 -8.54 3.25
N SER A 228 16.17 -7.72 4.02
CA SER A 228 17.07 -6.69 3.49
C SER A 228 18.54 -7.11 3.63
N SER A 229 19.41 -6.49 2.82
CA SER A 229 20.86 -6.70 2.85
C SER A 229 21.26 -8.17 2.76
N PHE A 230 20.58 -8.90 1.87
CA PHE A 230 20.69 -10.37 1.75
C PHE A 230 22.13 -10.78 1.42
N ASP A 231 22.74 -10.15 0.42
CA ASP A 231 24.13 -10.40 0.02
C ASP A 231 25.13 -10.01 1.10
N THR A 232 24.97 -8.82 1.70
CA THR A 232 25.85 -8.32 2.77
C THR A 232 25.85 -9.26 3.99
N TYR A 233 24.69 -9.76 4.41
CA TYR A 233 24.60 -10.65 5.59
C TYR A 233 25.05 -12.09 5.32
N LEU A 234 25.02 -12.56 4.07
CA LEU A 234 25.49 -13.91 3.72
C LEU A 234 27.00 -13.96 3.47
N ALA A 235 27.62 -12.86 3.01
CA ALA A 235 29.04 -12.80 2.68
C ALA A 235 30.01 -13.26 3.80
N PRO A 236 29.77 -12.96 5.10
CA PRO A 236 30.63 -13.43 6.18
C PRO A 236 30.70 -14.95 6.31
N PHE A 237 29.60 -15.66 6.02
CA PHE A 237 29.56 -17.13 6.08
C PHE A 237 30.43 -17.77 5.00
N VAL A 238 30.45 -17.16 3.81
CA VAL A 238 31.34 -17.56 2.72
C VAL A 238 32.80 -17.37 3.13
N LYS A 239 33.12 -16.25 3.79
CA LYS A 239 34.46 -15.90 4.23
C LYS A 239 34.99 -16.83 5.32
N VAL A 240 34.20 -17.06 6.38
CA VAL A 240 34.58 -17.91 7.53
C VAL A 240 34.85 -19.34 7.11
N ASP A 241 33.99 -19.91 6.25
CA ASP A 241 34.14 -21.28 5.77
C ASP A 241 35.10 -21.40 4.58
N ASN A 242 35.64 -20.27 4.08
CA ASN A 242 36.47 -20.19 2.86
C ASN A 242 35.85 -20.97 1.68
N LEU A 243 34.56 -20.72 1.44
CA LEU A 243 33.80 -21.45 0.42
C LEU A 243 34.25 -21.07 -0.99
N ASN A 244 34.34 -22.07 -1.86
CA ASN A 244 34.51 -21.82 -3.28
C ASN A 244 33.15 -21.55 -3.96
N TYR A 245 33.20 -21.03 -5.19
CA TYR A 245 32.01 -20.67 -5.96
C TYR A 245 30.99 -21.80 -6.10
N LYS A 246 31.44 -23.04 -6.31
CA LYS A 246 30.54 -24.19 -6.47
C LYS A 246 29.74 -24.45 -5.19
N GLN A 247 30.37 -24.31 -4.03
CA GLN A 247 29.69 -24.47 -2.73
C GLN A 247 28.68 -23.34 -2.50
N VAL A 248 29.08 -22.08 -2.75
CA VAL A 248 28.17 -20.93 -2.62
C VAL A 248 26.96 -21.07 -3.56
N LYS A 249 27.18 -21.42 -4.83
CA LYS A 249 26.10 -21.65 -5.79
C LYS A 249 25.15 -22.76 -5.35
N GLN A 250 25.66 -23.84 -4.76
CA GLN A 250 24.82 -24.93 -4.25
C GLN A 250 23.93 -24.48 -3.08
N ASP A 251 24.45 -23.69 -2.15
CA ASP A 251 23.70 -23.20 -1.00
C ASP A 251 22.62 -22.20 -1.42
N ILE A 252 22.98 -21.25 -2.31
CA ILE A 252 22.02 -20.28 -2.86
C ILE A 252 20.93 -20.98 -3.71
N GLN A 253 21.30 -22.00 -4.49
CA GLN A 253 20.33 -22.82 -5.22
C GLN A 253 19.33 -23.48 -4.27
N SER A 254 19.82 -24.05 -3.17
CA SER A 254 18.96 -24.68 -2.17
C SER A 254 17.97 -23.69 -1.55
N PHE A 255 18.40 -22.45 -1.30
CA PHE A 255 17.53 -21.37 -0.84
C PHE A 255 16.45 -21.01 -1.88
N ILE A 256 16.83 -20.76 -3.13
CA ILE A 256 15.92 -20.35 -4.21
C ILE A 256 14.83 -21.41 -4.43
N TYR A 257 15.21 -22.68 -4.56
CA TYR A 257 14.23 -23.76 -4.71
C TYR A 257 13.34 -23.92 -3.46
N GLY A 258 13.92 -23.74 -2.27
CA GLY A 258 13.18 -23.80 -1.00
C GLY A 258 12.05 -22.79 -0.95
N VAL A 259 12.29 -21.53 -1.33
CA VAL A 259 11.26 -20.46 -1.27
C VAL A 259 10.28 -20.48 -2.45
N ASN A 260 10.56 -21.23 -3.53
CA ASN A 260 9.61 -21.46 -4.61
C ASN A 260 8.76 -22.73 -4.41
N THR A 261 9.02 -23.53 -3.38
CA THR A 261 8.21 -24.71 -3.08
C THR A 261 6.94 -24.32 -2.31
N PRO A 262 5.75 -24.86 -2.67
CA PRO A 262 4.51 -24.55 -1.97
C PRO A 262 4.57 -24.92 -0.48
N SER A 263 4.32 -23.95 0.40
CA SER A 263 4.33 -24.15 1.85
C SER A 263 3.05 -23.67 2.53
N ARG A 264 2.43 -22.58 2.04
CA ARG A 264 1.18 -22.05 2.60
C ARG A 264 0.05 -23.01 2.28
N TRP A 265 -0.37 -23.75 3.31
CA TRP A 265 -1.42 -24.77 3.25
C TRP A 265 -1.19 -25.79 2.12
N GLY A 266 0.08 -25.96 1.71
CA GLY A 266 0.50 -26.84 0.61
C GLY A 266 0.08 -26.39 -0.80
N THR A 267 -0.35 -25.14 -1.03
CA THR A 267 -0.83 -24.68 -2.34
C THR A 267 -0.10 -23.46 -2.91
N GLN A 268 0.46 -22.59 -2.08
CA GLN A 268 1.20 -21.41 -2.51
C GLN A 268 2.62 -21.41 -1.95
N SER A 269 3.58 -21.00 -2.78
CA SER A 269 4.93 -20.68 -2.34
C SER A 269 4.90 -19.36 -1.54
N PRO A 270 5.79 -19.17 -0.55
CA PRO A 270 5.91 -17.91 0.16
C PRO A 270 6.12 -16.74 -0.79
N PHE A 271 5.29 -15.70 -0.65
CA PHE A 271 5.51 -14.45 -1.36
C PHE A 271 6.71 -13.76 -0.70
N THR A 272 7.88 -13.90 -1.31
CA THR A 272 9.12 -13.43 -0.71
C THR A 272 9.82 -12.37 -1.54
N ASN A 273 10.43 -11.42 -0.86
CA ASN A 273 11.23 -10.35 -1.45
C ASN A 273 12.60 -10.32 -0.78
N ILE A 274 13.63 -10.03 -1.56
CA ILE A 274 14.95 -9.73 -1.02
C ILE A 274 15.49 -8.43 -1.61
N THR A 275 16.17 -7.65 -0.79
CA THR A 275 16.97 -6.51 -1.25
C THR A 275 18.44 -6.91 -1.22
N LEU A 276 19.15 -6.62 -2.31
CA LEU A 276 20.59 -6.83 -2.45
C LEU A 276 21.27 -5.47 -2.54
N ASP A 277 22.34 -5.30 -1.77
CA ASP A 277 23.00 -4.00 -1.62
C ASP A 277 23.98 -3.70 -2.76
N TRP A 278 24.51 -4.74 -3.45
CA TRP A 278 25.52 -4.66 -4.53
C TRP A 278 26.90 -4.17 -4.10
N THR A 279 26.93 -3.15 -3.23
CA THR A 279 28.09 -2.65 -2.50
C THR A 279 27.77 -2.62 -1.02
N VAL A 280 28.74 -2.91 -0.16
CA VAL A 280 28.54 -2.93 1.29
C VAL A 280 28.03 -1.57 1.75
N PRO A 281 26.85 -1.47 2.38
CA PRO A 281 26.28 -0.21 2.82
C PRO A 281 27.15 0.49 3.86
N ASN A 282 27.22 1.83 3.82
CA ASN A 282 28.03 2.62 4.75
C ASN A 282 27.65 2.43 6.22
N ASP A 283 26.35 2.20 6.52
CA ASP A 283 25.86 1.94 7.88
C ASP A 283 26.28 0.56 8.42
N LEU A 284 26.58 -0.40 7.54
CA LEU A 284 27.05 -1.74 7.90
C LEU A 284 28.57 -1.90 7.78
N ALA A 285 29.22 -1.14 6.91
CA ALA A 285 30.62 -1.29 6.51
C ALA A 285 31.60 -1.42 7.69
N GLU A 286 31.43 -0.60 8.73
CA GLU A 286 32.33 -0.58 9.90
C GLU A 286 31.89 -1.51 11.04
N GLN A 287 30.72 -2.16 10.94
CA GLN A 287 30.26 -3.11 11.94
C GLN A 287 31.00 -4.45 11.82
N ASN A 288 31.24 -5.10 12.95
CA ASN A 288 31.76 -6.47 12.98
C ASN A 288 30.75 -7.43 12.36
N CYS A 289 31.24 -8.37 11.56
CA CYS A 289 30.43 -9.44 10.99
C CYS A 289 29.90 -10.36 12.09
N ILE A 290 28.77 -11.02 11.83
CA ILE A 290 28.17 -11.97 12.78
C ILE A 290 28.00 -13.34 12.10
N VAL A 291 28.56 -14.38 12.73
CA VAL A 291 28.42 -15.79 12.30
C VAL A 291 28.26 -16.66 13.55
N GLY A 292 27.34 -17.62 13.53
CA GLY A 292 27.11 -18.51 14.68
C GLY A 292 26.63 -17.79 15.93
N GLY A 293 25.95 -16.65 15.78
CA GLY A 293 25.50 -15.80 16.88
C GLY A 293 26.62 -15.04 17.59
N LYS A 294 27.81 -14.95 16.99
CA LYS A 294 28.99 -14.27 17.57
C LYS A 294 29.56 -13.24 16.61
N GLU A 295 30.10 -12.17 17.17
CA GLU A 295 30.88 -11.20 16.41
C GLU A 295 32.22 -11.82 15.96
N MET A 296 32.60 -11.50 14.73
CA MET A 296 33.89 -11.86 14.13
C MET A 296 34.89 -10.70 14.30
N ASP A 297 36.18 -11.00 14.12
CA ASP A 297 37.28 -10.04 14.21
C ASP A 297 37.50 -9.22 12.93
N PHE A 298 36.58 -9.33 11.96
CA PHE A 298 36.56 -8.56 10.71
C PHE A 298 35.19 -7.93 10.47
N LYS A 299 35.17 -6.93 9.59
CA LYS A 299 34.01 -6.07 9.34
C LYS A 299 33.32 -6.41 8.02
N TYR A 300 32.08 -5.94 7.84
CA TYR A 300 31.33 -6.19 6.60
C TYR A 300 32.02 -5.64 5.36
N LYS A 301 32.71 -4.49 5.46
CA LYS A 301 33.48 -3.92 4.34
C LYS A 301 34.59 -4.86 3.82
N ASP A 302 35.06 -5.77 4.67
CA ASP A 302 36.12 -6.72 4.32
C ASP A 302 35.58 -7.93 3.53
N CYS A 303 34.27 -8.01 3.27
CA CYS A 303 33.60 -9.16 2.64
C CYS A 303 33.12 -8.90 1.20
N LYS A 304 33.63 -7.88 0.51
CA LYS A 304 33.15 -7.51 -0.84
C LYS A 304 33.31 -8.65 -1.86
N ALA A 305 34.42 -9.37 -1.83
CA ALA A 305 34.67 -10.47 -2.77
C ALA A 305 33.68 -11.63 -2.57
N GLU A 306 33.36 -11.95 -1.33
CA GLU A 306 32.36 -12.96 -0.97
C GLU A 306 30.94 -12.51 -1.32
N MET A 307 30.65 -11.23 -1.14
CA MET A 307 29.37 -10.63 -1.53
C MET A 307 29.18 -10.68 -3.06
N ASP A 308 30.23 -10.43 -3.84
CA ASP A 308 30.23 -10.58 -5.29
C ASP A 308 30.00 -12.04 -5.70
N MET A 309 30.53 -13.00 -4.94
CA MET A 309 30.31 -14.43 -5.16
C MET A 309 28.85 -14.83 -4.92
N VAL A 310 28.22 -14.31 -3.85
CA VAL A 310 26.79 -14.53 -3.55
C VAL A 310 25.91 -13.93 -4.65
N ASN A 311 26.18 -12.69 -5.07
CA ASN A 311 25.45 -12.03 -6.15
C ASN A 311 25.56 -12.81 -7.46
N LYS A 312 26.77 -13.22 -7.86
CA LYS A 312 27.00 -14.04 -9.05
C LYS A 312 26.18 -15.33 -9.01
N ALA A 313 26.28 -16.07 -7.91
CA ALA A 313 25.55 -17.32 -7.72
C ALA A 313 24.04 -17.13 -7.83
N PHE A 314 23.49 -16.14 -7.13
CA PHE A 314 22.07 -15.81 -7.16
C PHE A 314 21.60 -15.49 -8.58
N ILE A 315 22.29 -14.59 -9.28
CA ILE A 315 21.89 -14.14 -10.62
C ILE A 315 21.97 -15.28 -11.63
N GLU A 316 23.03 -16.09 -11.62
CA GLU A 316 23.14 -17.23 -12.52
C GLU A 316 21.96 -18.20 -12.37
N ILE A 317 21.58 -18.54 -11.13
CA ILE A 317 20.44 -19.44 -10.87
C ILE A 317 19.13 -18.82 -11.38
N MET A 318 18.92 -17.52 -11.18
CA MET A 318 17.74 -16.82 -11.68
C MET A 318 17.69 -16.76 -13.23
N ILE A 319 18.85 -16.71 -13.90
CA ILE A 319 18.97 -16.79 -15.38
C ILE A 319 18.77 -18.22 -15.90
N GLU A 320 19.22 -19.23 -15.16
CA GLU A 320 19.05 -20.65 -15.52
C GLU A 320 17.57 -21.04 -15.48
N GLY A 321 16.83 -20.60 -14.47
CA GLY A 321 15.43 -20.94 -14.26
C GLY A 321 15.23 -22.37 -13.72
N ASP A 322 13.98 -22.85 -13.73
CA ASP A 322 13.65 -24.22 -13.33
C ASP A 322 14.13 -25.24 -14.37
N ALA A 323 13.93 -26.53 -14.10
CA ALA A 323 14.31 -27.63 -14.99
C ALA A 323 13.67 -27.56 -16.40
N ASN A 324 12.63 -26.74 -16.59
CA ASN A 324 11.94 -26.52 -17.86
C ASN A 324 12.23 -25.12 -18.45
N GLY A 325 13.17 -24.37 -17.87
CA GLY A 325 13.54 -23.02 -18.30
C GLY A 325 12.57 -21.91 -17.86
N ARG A 326 11.65 -22.19 -16.91
CA ARG A 326 10.77 -21.16 -16.33
C ARG A 326 11.57 -20.29 -15.37
N GLY A 327 11.44 -18.96 -15.49
CA GLY A 327 12.01 -18.05 -14.50
C GLY A 327 11.43 -18.30 -13.10
N PHE A 328 12.26 -18.17 -12.07
CA PHE A 328 11.80 -18.24 -10.67
C PHE A 328 10.93 -17.02 -10.33
N GLN A 329 9.88 -17.26 -9.56
CA GLN A 329 8.95 -16.20 -9.15
C GLN A 329 9.42 -15.51 -7.87
N TYR A 330 10.10 -16.28 -7.02
CA TYR A 330 10.56 -15.86 -5.71
C TYR A 330 12.04 -16.22 -5.50
N PRO A 331 12.73 -15.57 -4.53
CA PRO A 331 12.31 -14.29 -4.00
C PRO A 331 12.35 -13.24 -5.11
N ILE A 332 11.50 -12.22 -5.03
CA ILE A 332 11.58 -11.08 -5.96
C ILE A 332 12.80 -10.24 -5.55
N PRO A 333 13.83 -10.12 -6.40
CA PRO A 333 15.03 -9.38 -6.07
C PRO A 333 14.87 -7.90 -6.38
N THR A 334 15.44 -7.07 -5.53
CA THR A 334 15.56 -5.61 -5.71
C THR A 334 17.01 -5.20 -5.59
N TYR A 335 17.52 -4.46 -6.57
CA TYR A 335 18.85 -3.83 -6.53
C TYR A 335 18.72 -2.31 -6.53
N SER A 336 19.56 -1.67 -5.73
CA SER A 336 19.63 -0.21 -5.64
C SER A 336 20.59 0.35 -6.70
N ILE A 337 20.13 1.35 -7.45
CA ILE A 337 20.95 2.12 -8.39
C ILE A 337 21.30 3.45 -7.74
N THR A 338 22.54 3.56 -7.28
CA THR A 338 23.11 4.75 -6.61
C THR A 338 23.88 5.62 -7.60
N ARG A 339 24.25 6.83 -7.16
CA ARG A 339 25.04 7.78 -7.98
C ARG A 339 26.43 7.23 -8.35
N ASP A 340 26.99 6.39 -7.50
CA ASP A 340 28.29 5.74 -7.63
C ASP A 340 28.20 4.30 -8.17
N PHE A 341 27.03 3.87 -8.67
CA PHE A 341 26.88 2.55 -9.26
C PHE A 341 27.89 2.32 -10.40
N ASP A 342 28.66 1.24 -10.31
CA ASP A 342 29.65 0.90 -11.34
C ASP A 342 28.95 0.32 -12.58
N TRP A 343 28.97 1.09 -13.68
CA TRP A 343 28.42 0.68 -14.98
C TRP A 343 29.45 -0.03 -15.89
N SER A 344 30.65 -0.35 -15.37
CA SER A 344 31.70 -1.00 -16.16
C SER A 344 31.32 -2.42 -16.57
N GLU A 345 32.02 -2.96 -17.58
CA GLU A 345 31.72 -4.29 -18.14
C GLU A 345 32.26 -5.46 -17.27
N THR A 346 32.00 -5.44 -15.96
CA THR A 346 32.31 -6.56 -15.05
C THR A 346 31.43 -7.79 -15.34
N GLU A 347 31.87 -8.96 -14.89
CA GLU A 347 31.10 -10.20 -15.03
C GLU A 347 29.72 -10.10 -14.34
N ASN A 348 29.69 -9.60 -13.10
CA ASN A 348 28.44 -9.45 -12.35
C ASN A 348 27.49 -8.44 -12.99
N ASN A 349 27.98 -7.31 -13.53
CA ASN A 349 27.14 -6.36 -14.25
C ASN A 349 26.51 -6.99 -15.50
N LYS A 350 27.28 -7.75 -16.28
CA LYS A 350 26.76 -8.47 -17.46
C LYS A 350 25.64 -9.42 -17.06
N LEU A 351 25.83 -10.18 -15.98
CA LEU A 351 24.82 -11.10 -15.46
C LEU A 351 23.57 -10.37 -14.98
N LEU A 352 23.72 -9.30 -14.18
CA LEU A 352 22.60 -8.52 -13.64
C LEU A 352 21.68 -8.01 -14.76
N PHE A 353 22.25 -7.44 -15.81
CA PHE A 353 21.49 -6.90 -16.92
C PHE A 353 21.02 -7.96 -17.92
N GLU A 354 21.69 -9.10 -18.04
CA GLU A 354 21.17 -10.25 -18.79
C GLU A 354 19.91 -10.83 -18.12
N MET A 355 19.93 -10.94 -16.79
CA MET A 355 18.76 -11.36 -16.00
C MET A 355 17.58 -10.39 -16.22
N ALA A 356 17.85 -9.07 -16.23
CA ALA A 356 16.84 -8.05 -16.49
C ALA A 356 16.31 -8.10 -17.93
N ALA A 357 17.18 -8.31 -18.92
CA ALA A 357 16.81 -8.44 -20.32
C ALA A 357 15.92 -9.66 -20.56
N LYS A 358 16.29 -10.82 -20.00
CA LYS A 358 15.65 -12.12 -20.25
C LYS A 358 14.34 -12.30 -19.49
N TYR A 359 14.36 -12.09 -18.17
CA TYR A 359 13.21 -12.40 -17.30
C TYR A 359 12.60 -11.17 -16.62
N GLY A 360 13.07 -9.95 -16.89
CA GLY A 360 12.48 -8.76 -16.27
C GLY A 360 12.67 -8.66 -14.76
N ILE A 361 13.66 -9.36 -14.23
CA ILE A 361 14.09 -9.26 -12.84
C ILE A 361 15.55 -8.79 -12.85
N PRO A 362 15.95 -7.90 -11.94
CA PRO A 362 15.27 -7.51 -10.71
C PRO A 362 14.36 -6.29 -10.88
N TYR A 363 13.75 -5.89 -9.76
CA TYR A 363 13.32 -4.50 -9.60
C TYR A 363 14.55 -3.61 -9.35
N PHE A 364 14.52 -2.40 -9.89
CA PHE A 364 15.53 -1.37 -9.64
C PHE A 364 14.94 -0.27 -8.77
N SER A 365 15.64 0.06 -7.68
CA SER A 365 15.32 1.21 -6.84
C SER A 365 16.24 2.37 -7.22
N ASN A 366 15.65 3.52 -7.57
CA ASN A 366 16.38 4.68 -8.07
C ASN A 366 16.80 5.61 -6.92
N TYR A 367 18.10 5.79 -6.73
CA TYR A 367 18.66 6.74 -5.78
C TYR A 367 19.44 7.89 -6.46
N ILE A 368 19.62 7.87 -7.78
CA ILE A 368 20.40 8.91 -8.48
C ILE A 368 19.76 10.29 -8.32
N ASN A 369 18.47 10.38 -8.60
CA ASN A 369 17.68 11.61 -8.58
C ASN A 369 16.76 11.73 -7.34
N SER A 370 17.23 11.21 -6.21
CA SER A 370 16.51 11.23 -4.93
C SER A 370 17.33 11.94 -3.85
N ASP A 371 16.64 12.57 -2.88
CA ASP A 371 17.24 13.13 -1.66
C ASP A 371 17.41 12.08 -0.55
N MET A 372 17.43 10.80 -0.91
CA MET A 372 17.49 9.67 0.02
C MET A 372 18.65 8.77 -0.39
N GLU A 373 19.32 8.15 0.57
CA GLU A 373 20.32 7.12 0.33
C GLU A 373 19.73 5.72 0.59
N PRO A 374 20.35 4.62 0.10
CA PRO A 374 19.88 3.26 0.37
C PRO A 374 19.75 2.92 1.86
N SER A 375 20.59 3.53 2.71
CA SER A 375 20.51 3.36 4.16
C SER A 375 19.32 4.11 4.81
N ASP A 376 18.73 5.09 4.13
CA ASP A 376 17.55 5.84 4.59
C ASP A 376 16.23 5.15 4.24
N VAL A 377 16.27 4.11 3.39
CA VAL A 377 15.09 3.39 2.90
C VAL A 377 15.40 1.90 2.76
N ARG A 378 14.74 1.06 3.55
CA ARG A 378 14.77 -0.39 3.34
C ARG A 378 13.45 -0.84 2.73
N SER A 379 13.54 -1.54 1.59
CA SER A 379 12.37 -2.02 0.84
C SER A 379 11.77 -3.21 1.59
N MET A 380 10.66 -3.00 2.30
CA MET A 380 10.03 -4.05 3.11
C MET A 380 8.68 -4.43 2.53
N CYS A 381 8.65 -5.47 1.67
CA CYS A 381 7.57 -5.92 0.77
C CYS A 381 7.79 -5.46 -0.69
N CYS A 382 6.87 -5.83 -1.58
CA CYS A 382 6.94 -5.69 -3.03
C CYS A 382 7.41 -4.33 -3.56
N ARG A 383 7.06 -3.22 -2.87
CA ARG A 383 7.22 -1.83 -3.34
C ARG A 383 7.28 -0.78 -2.22
N LEU A 384 7.25 -1.21 -0.96
CA LEU A 384 7.08 -0.31 0.16
C LEU A 384 8.37 0.49 0.39
N ARG A 385 8.35 1.77 0.01
CA ARG A 385 9.41 2.74 0.30
C ARG A 385 9.14 3.36 1.67
N LEU A 386 10.11 3.28 2.56
CA LEU A 386 10.01 3.75 3.93
C LEU A 386 10.99 4.89 4.16
N ASP A 387 10.51 6.10 4.42
CA ASP A 387 11.38 7.19 4.86
C ASP A 387 11.71 7.00 6.35
N LEU A 388 12.92 6.50 6.63
CA LEU A 388 13.35 6.27 8.00
C LEU A 388 13.43 7.56 8.82
N ARG A 389 13.46 8.76 8.22
CA ARG A 389 13.46 10.04 8.95
C ARG A 389 12.14 10.26 9.69
N GLU A 390 11.03 9.85 9.10
CA GLU A 390 9.71 9.91 9.74
C GLU A 390 9.60 8.88 10.90
N LEU A 391 10.17 7.69 10.72
CA LEU A 391 10.28 6.70 11.79
C LEU A 391 11.21 7.16 12.93
N ARG A 392 12.32 7.85 12.63
CA ARG A 392 13.25 8.41 13.62
C ARG A 392 12.56 9.43 14.54
N LYS A 393 11.64 10.26 14.00
CA LYS A 393 10.84 11.21 14.79
C LYS A 393 9.95 10.53 15.84
N LYS A 394 9.51 9.28 15.58
CA LYS A 394 8.61 8.53 16.47
C LYS A 394 9.34 7.54 17.39
N SER A 395 10.45 6.96 16.94
CA SER A 395 11.15 5.87 17.65
C SER A 395 12.35 6.33 18.49
N GLY A 396 12.76 7.61 18.40
CA GLY A 396 13.74 8.21 19.32
C GLY A 396 15.14 7.56 19.31
N GLY A 397 15.47 6.73 18.31
CA GLY A 397 16.72 5.98 18.25
C GLY A 397 17.16 5.65 16.83
N PHE A 398 18.48 5.51 16.65
CA PHE A 398 19.17 5.38 15.35
C PHE A 398 19.14 3.95 14.76
N PHE A 399 18.66 2.95 15.50
CA PHE A 399 18.94 1.53 15.19
C PHE A 399 17.67 0.67 15.11
N GLY A 400 17.58 -0.13 14.04
CA GLY A 400 16.72 -1.31 13.95
C GLY A 400 15.30 -1.13 13.39
N SER A 401 14.76 0.10 13.33
CA SER A 401 13.36 0.28 12.88
C SER A 401 13.15 -0.07 11.41
N GLY A 402 14.14 0.12 10.53
CA GLY A 402 14.01 -0.18 9.10
C GLY A 402 13.98 -1.67 8.74
N GLU A 403 14.39 -2.56 9.65
CA GLU A 403 14.40 -4.01 9.44
C GLU A 403 13.09 -4.71 9.87
N SER A 404 12.21 -3.99 10.58
CA SER A 404 11.02 -4.52 11.27
C SER A 404 9.76 -3.70 10.94
N THR A 405 9.58 -3.42 9.66
CA THR A 405 8.53 -2.55 9.11
C THR A 405 7.72 -3.27 8.05
N GLY A 406 6.51 -2.79 7.81
CA GLY A 406 5.58 -3.38 6.86
C GLY A 406 4.26 -2.64 6.92
N SER A 407 3.16 -3.33 6.61
CA SER A 407 1.82 -2.76 6.70
C SER A 407 0.89 -3.68 7.48
N VAL A 408 0.08 -3.10 8.37
CA VAL A 408 -0.98 -3.84 9.09
C VAL A 408 -2.16 -4.14 8.18
N GLY A 409 -2.33 -3.41 7.09
CA GLY A 409 -3.47 -3.53 6.20
C GLY A 409 -3.45 -2.48 5.09
N VAL A 410 -4.07 -2.84 3.97
CA VAL A 410 -4.28 -1.96 2.82
C VAL A 410 -5.79 -1.78 2.62
N VAL A 411 -6.22 -0.55 2.35
CA VAL A 411 -7.57 -0.22 1.89
C VAL A 411 -7.48 0.61 0.62
N THR A 412 -8.10 0.14 -0.46
CA THR A 412 -8.12 0.84 -1.76
C THR A 412 -9.45 1.54 -1.97
N ILE A 413 -9.40 2.81 -2.37
CA ILE A 413 -10.58 3.64 -2.66
C ILE A 413 -10.95 3.52 -4.15
N ASN A 414 -12.25 3.37 -4.44
CA ASN A 414 -12.79 3.34 -5.80
C ASN A 414 -12.96 4.77 -6.35
N ILE A 415 -11.90 5.35 -6.91
CA ILE A 415 -11.93 6.73 -7.42
C ILE A 415 -12.90 6.92 -8.59
N PRO A 416 -12.99 6.02 -9.60
CA PRO A 416 -13.98 6.15 -10.68
C PRO A 416 -15.40 6.35 -10.19
N ARG A 417 -15.79 5.60 -9.14
CA ARG A 417 -17.11 5.69 -8.54
C ARG A 417 -17.38 7.07 -7.96
N ILE A 418 -16.40 7.65 -7.25
CA ILE A 418 -16.52 8.97 -6.66
C ILE A 418 -16.73 10.00 -7.78
N ALA A 419 -15.89 9.96 -8.81
CA ALA A 419 -15.94 10.89 -9.94
C ALA A 419 -17.28 10.81 -10.70
N TYR A 420 -17.79 9.60 -10.92
CA TYR A 420 -19.08 9.38 -11.58
C TYR A 420 -20.25 9.98 -10.79
N LEU A 421 -20.27 9.76 -9.47
CA LEU A 421 -21.35 10.22 -8.60
C LEU A 421 -21.30 11.73 -8.30
N ALA A 422 -20.11 12.31 -8.30
CA ALA A 422 -19.91 13.71 -7.96
C ALA A 422 -20.68 14.67 -8.89
N ALA A 423 -21.26 15.72 -8.32
CA ALA A 423 -21.86 16.80 -9.10
C ALA A 423 -20.78 17.68 -9.75
N ASP A 424 -19.76 18.02 -8.96
CA ASP A 424 -18.62 18.86 -9.31
C ASP A 424 -17.38 18.42 -8.52
N GLU A 425 -16.26 19.11 -8.74
CA GLU A 425 -14.99 18.81 -8.09
C GLU A 425 -15.06 18.94 -6.55
N LYS A 426 -15.84 19.87 -6.03
CA LYS A 426 -15.98 20.04 -4.58
C LYS A 426 -16.72 18.86 -3.95
N ASP A 427 -17.80 18.40 -4.58
CA ASP A 427 -18.51 17.19 -4.16
C ASP A 427 -17.61 15.94 -4.24
N PHE A 428 -16.73 15.86 -5.24
CA PHE A 428 -15.74 14.79 -5.34
C PHE A 428 -14.83 14.74 -4.10
N TYR A 429 -14.23 15.86 -3.69
CA TYR A 429 -13.34 15.88 -2.54
C TYR A 429 -14.07 15.59 -1.22
N ASN A 430 -15.31 16.06 -1.05
CA ASN A 430 -16.12 15.71 0.13
C ASN A 430 -16.38 14.20 0.24
N ARG A 431 -16.67 13.55 -0.88
CA ARG A 431 -16.88 12.10 -0.95
C ARG A 431 -15.59 11.32 -0.74
N LEU A 432 -14.48 11.81 -1.30
CA LEU A 432 -13.16 11.24 -1.08
C LEU A 432 -12.78 11.29 0.40
N ASP A 433 -12.96 12.44 1.06
CA ASP A 433 -12.69 12.62 2.48
C ASP A 433 -13.48 11.63 3.34
N HIS A 434 -14.78 11.49 3.07
CA HIS A 434 -15.63 10.56 3.78
C HIS A 434 -15.14 9.10 3.65
N LEU A 435 -14.78 8.66 2.44
CA LEU A 435 -14.26 7.30 2.22
C LEU A 435 -12.85 7.13 2.81
N MET A 436 -12.02 8.16 2.81
CA MET A 436 -10.72 8.15 3.48
C MET A 436 -10.87 8.03 5.00
N ASP A 437 -11.84 8.71 5.61
CA ASP A 437 -12.14 8.61 7.04
C ASP A 437 -12.57 7.18 7.42
N ILE A 438 -13.43 6.55 6.60
CA ILE A 438 -13.83 5.14 6.76
C ILE A 438 -12.61 4.23 6.62
N ALA A 439 -11.78 4.42 5.59
CA ALA A 439 -10.58 3.63 5.37
C ALA A 439 -9.60 3.73 6.55
N ALA A 440 -9.30 4.95 7.01
CA ALA A 440 -8.39 5.20 8.12
C ALA A 440 -8.89 4.57 9.44
N ARG A 441 -10.19 4.69 9.72
CA ARG A 441 -10.82 4.05 10.89
C ARG A 441 -10.78 2.53 10.81
N SER A 442 -11.06 1.94 9.64
CA SER A 442 -10.97 0.49 9.46
C SER A 442 -9.56 -0.04 9.73
N LEU A 443 -8.53 0.67 9.28
CA LEU A 443 -7.13 0.33 9.53
C LEU A 443 -6.76 0.46 11.01
N LYS A 444 -7.29 1.47 11.71
CA LYS A 444 -7.10 1.61 13.16
C LYS A 444 -7.74 0.46 13.94
N ILE A 445 -8.98 0.09 13.59
CA ILE A 445 -9.67 -1.06 14.19
C ILE A 445 -8.86 -2.33 13.94
N LYS A 446 -8.42 -2.57 12.71
CA LYS A 446 -7.58 -3.73 12.36
C LYS A 446 -6.31 -3.77 13.21
N ARG A 447 -5.57 -2.66 13.29
CA ARG A 447 -4.34 -2.55 14.11
C ARG A 447 -4.60 -2.91 15.56
N ASN A 448 -5.63 -2.33 16.17
CA ASN A 448 -5.96 -2.60 17.58
C ASN A 448 -6.29 -4.08 17.79
N THR A 449 -7.10 -4.66 16.90
CA THR A 449 -7.50 -6.07 16.98
C THR A 449 -6.30 -7.01 16.86
N ILE A 450 -5.45 -6.86 15.85
CA ILE A 450 -4.28 -7.74 15.68
C ILE A 450 -3.24 -7.50 16.77
N THR A 451 -3.10 -6.29 17.31
CA THR A 451 -2.20 -6.01 18.45
C THR A 451 -2.67 -6.78 19.68
N LYS A 452 -3.97 -6.74 19.97
CA LYS A 452 -4.56 -7.53 21.07
C LYS A 452 -4.30 -9.02 20.87
N LEU A 453 -4.50 -9.56 19.67
CA LEU A 453 -4.27 -10.97 19.38
C LEU A 453 -2.78 -11.36 19.46
N LEU A 454 -1.87 -10.46 19.10
CA LEU A 454 -0.42 -10.62 19.31
C LEU A 454 -0.08 -10.72 20.80
N ASP A 455 -0.74 -9.92 21.63
CA ASP A 455 -0.58 -9.91 23.09
C ASP A 455 -1.18 -11.13 23.78
N GLU A 456 -2.27 -11.66 23.22
CA GLU A 456 -2.88 -12.92 23.66
C GLU A 456 -2.14 -14.17 23.16
N GLY A 457 -1.12 -14.00 22.29
CA GLY A 457 -0.23 -15.08 21.85
C GLY A 457 -0.67 -15.81 20.57
N LEU A 458 -1.56 -15.23 19.76
CA LEU A 458 -2.01 -15.83 18.50
C LEU A 458 -0.90 -15.91 17.44
N TYR A 459 0.08 -14.99 17.48
CA TYR A 459 1.21 -14.92 16.54
C TYR A 459 2.54 -15.12 17.27
N PRO A 460 2.85 -16.34 17.74
CA PRO A 460 3.99 -16.58 18.60
C PRO A 460 5.33 -16.19 17.95
N TYR A 461 5.52 -16.49 16.67
CA TYR A 461 6.78 -16.18 15.99
C TYR A 461 6.90 -14.69 15.67
N THR A 462 5.82 -14.05 15.21
CA THR A 462 5.76 -12.60 15.02
C THR A 462 6.03 -11.88 16.34
N ARG A 463 5.49 -12.35 17.46
CA ARG A 463 5.78 -11.76 18.79
C ARG A 463 7.26 -11.85 19.14
N HIS A 464 7.93 -12.94 18.82
CA HIS A 464 9.34 -13.12 19.12
C HIS A 464 10.26 -12.26 18.23
N TYR A 465 10.06 -12.29 16.91
CA TYR A 465 10.96 -11.63 15.94
C TYR A 465 10.58 -10.19 15.60
N LEU A 466 9.31 -9.80 15.78
CA LEU A 466 8.86 -8.44 15.50
C LEU A 466 8.51 -7.67 16.77
N GLY A 467 7.92 -8.34 17.76
CA GLY A 467 7.54 -7.74 19.05
C GLY A 467 6.31 -6.84 18.99
N THR A 468 6.26 -5.86 18.08
CA THR A 468 5.19 -4.87 17.99
C THR A 468 4.92 -4.38 16.57
N PHE A 469 3.70 -3.89 16.31
CA PHE A 469 3.31 -3.26 15.06
C PHE A 469 3.57 -1.74 15.02
N ASN A 470 4.25 -1.16 16.01
CA ASN A 470 4.45 0.30 16.11
C ASN A 470 5.11 0.94 14.87
N ASN A 471 5.98 0.18 14.19
CA ASN A 471 6.70 0.61 12.98
C ASN A 471 5.97 0.21 11.69
N HIS A 472 4.84 -0.48 11.77
CA HIS A 472 4.04 -0.85 10.60
C HIS A 472 3.11 0.29 10.20
N PHE A 473 2.88 0.43 8.90
CA PHE A 473 2.01 1.44 8.32
C PHE A 473 0.57 0.94 8.21
N SER A 474 -0.35 1.89 8.16
CA SER A 474 -1.74 1.72 7.79
C SER A 474 -1.93 2.32 6.39
N THR A 475 -2.13 1.46 5.39
CA THR A 475 -1.98 1.85 3.99
C THR A 475 -3.31 2.16 3.33
N ILE A 476 -3.43 3.35 2.76
CA ILE A 476 -4.54 3.73 1.90
C ILE A 476 -4.02 3.81 0.47
N GLY A 477 -4.72 3.16 -0.45
CA GLY A 477 -4.40 3.20 -1.87
C GLY A 477 -5.60 3.60 -2.71
N LEU A 478 -5.39 3.65 -4.01
CA LEU A 478 -6.42 4.02 -4.98
C LEU A 478 -6.31 3.17 -6.25
N VAL A 479 -7.37 3.16 -7.03
CA VAL A 479 -7.41 2.54 -8.36
C VAL A 479 -8.28 3.35 -9.29
N GLY A 480 -7.99 3.30 -10.59
CA GLY A 480 -8.83 3.87 -11.64
C GLY A 480 -8.73 5.39 -11.78
N MET A 481 -7.58 6.01 -11.50
CA MET A 481 -7.45 7.46 -11.66
C MET A 481 -7.66 7.90 -13.13
N ASN A 482 -7.29 7.04 -14.08
CA ASN A 482 -7.57 7.23 -15.49
C ASN A 482 -9.08 7.33 -15.78
N GLU A 483 -9.85 6.34 -15.31
CA GLU A 483 -11.30 6.31 -15.51
C GLU A 483 -12.03 7.35 -14.66
N ALA A 484 -11.44 7.80 -13.54
CA ALA A 484 -11.98 8.90 -12.78
C ALA A 484 -12.01 10.21 -13.59
N GLY A 485 -10.98 10.51 -14.38
CA GLY A 485 -11.00 11.65 -15.31
C GLY A 485 -12.11 11.55 -16.36
N LEU A 486 -12.32 10.35 -16.92
CA LEU A 486 -13.37 10.09 -17.90
C LEU A 486 -14.78 10.25 -17.31
N ASN A 487 -14.98 9.81 -16.07
CA ASN A 487 -16.26 9.87 -15.37
C ASN A 487 -16.54 11.23 -14.72
N ALA A 488 -15.51 12.02 -14.40
CA ALA A 488 -15.64 13.36 -13.83
C ALA A 488 -16.34 14.32 -14.81
N LYS A 489 -17.51 14.84 -14.41
CA LYS A 489 -18.37 15.68 -15.27
C LYS A 489 -17.70 16.97 -15.74
N TRP A 490 -16.72 17.47 -14.98
CA TRP A 490 -15.96 18.68 -15.25
C TRP A 490 -14.65 18.45 -16.03
N ILE A 491 -14.25 17.20 -16.28
CA ILE A 491 -12.99 16.86 -17.00
C ILE A 491 -13.30 16.11 -18.29
N ARG A 492 -13.97 14.94 -18.20
CA ARG A 492 -14.33 14.08 -19.34
C ARG A 492 -13.17 13.69 -20.26
N LYS A 493 -11.96 13.60 -19.70
CA LYS A 493 -10.72 13.22 -20.39
C LYS A 493 -9.97 12.17 -19.58
N ASP A 494 -9.18 11.36 -20.26
CA ASP A 494 -8.34 10.35 -19.63
C ASP A 494 -6.99 10.93 -19.16
N LEU A 495 -6.13 10.11 -18.57
CA LEU A 495 -4.86 10.53 -17.98
C LEU A 495 -3.78 10.92 -19.03
N THR A 496 -4.09 10.81 -20.32
CA THR A 496 -3.19 11.24 -21.40
C THR A 496 -3.23 12.76 -21.60
N HIS A 497 -4.24 13.43 -21.03
CA HIS A 497 -4.44 14.86 -21.12
C HIS A 497 -3.93 15.59 -19.86
N GLU A 498 -3.30 16.75 -20.04
CA GLU A 498 -2.71 17.56 -18.96
C GLU A 498 -3.72 17.93 -17.86
N GLU A 499 -4.97 18.23 -18.22
CA GLU A 499 -6.05 18.54 -17.26
C GLU A 499 -6.31 17.38 -16.28
N THR A 500 -6.32 16.15 -16.78
CA THR A 500 -6.52 14.96 -15.94
C THR A 500 -5.26 14.63 -15.14
N GLN A 501 -4.07 14.92 -15.68
CA GLN A 501 -2.80 14.75 -14.96
C GLN A 501 -2.72 15.70 -13.77
N ALA A 502 -3.12 16.97 -13.96
CA ALA A 502 -3.21 17.95 -12.89
C ALA A 502 -4.21 17.51 -11.82
N PHE A 503 -5.43 17.11 -12.24
CA PHE A 503 -6.42 16.56 -11.31
C PHE A 503 -5.91 15.34 -10.53
N ALA A 504 -5.24 14.40 -11.19
CA ALA A 504 -4.65 13.24 -10.51
C ALA A 504 -3.58 13.65 -9.49
N ALA A 505 -2.73 14.62 -9.82
CA ALA A 505 -1.74 15.15 -8.88
C ALA A 505 -2.40 15.82 -7.68
N ASP A 506 -3.45 16.61 -7.88
CA ASP A 506 -4.21 17.27 -6.81
C ASP A 506 -4.89 16.24 -5.90
N VAL A 507 -5.51 15.19 -6.47
CA VAL A 507 -6.08 14.08 -5.69
C VAL A 507 -5.02 13.39 -4.85
N LEU A 508 -3.85 13.07 -5.43
CA LEU A 508 -2.75 12.43 -4.70
C LEU A 508 -2.23 13.32 -3.56
N ASN A 509 -2.06 14.62 -3.81
CA ASN A 509 -1.63 15.58 -2.79
C ASN A 509 -2.67 15.76 -1.67
N HIS A 510 -3.95 15.84 -2.03
CA HIS A 510 -5.05 15.87 -1.07
C HIS A 510 -5.04 14.63 -0.17
N MET A 511 -4.92 13.44 -0.76
CA MET A 511 -4.82 12.19 -0.01
C MET A 511 -3.61 12.19 0.93
N ARG A 512 -2.44 12.69 0.50
CA ARG A 512 -1.26 12.81 1.37
C ARG A 512 -1.52 13.70 2.58
N ASN A 513 -2.16 14.85 2.39
CA ASN A 513 -2.48 15.77 3.47
C ASN A 513 -3.43 15.11 4.50
N LYS A 514 -4.47 14.41 4.02
CA LYS A 514 -5.36 13.62 4.88
C LYS A 514 -4.64 12.52 5.66
N LEU A 515 -3.66 11.85 5.06
CA LEU A 515 -2.85 10.86 5.77
C LEU A 515 -2.09 11.50 6.93
N SER A 516 -1.49 12.69 6.74
CA SER A 516 -0.82 13.42 7.83
C SER A 516 -1.77 13.73 8.99
N GLU A 517 -3.01 14.17 8.70
CA GLU A 517 -4.04 14.37 9.72
C GLU A 517 -4.36 13.07 10.48
N TYR A 518 -4.44 11.93 9.79
CA TYR A 518 -4.68 10.64 10.44
C TYR A 518 -3.52 10.18 11.32
N GLN A 519 -2.28 10.49 10.92
CA GLN A 519 -1.11 10.20 11.77
C GLN A 519 -1.19 10.97 13.09
N GLU A 520 -1.54 12.25 13.04
CA GLU A 520 -1.73 13.08 14.25
C GLU A 520 -2.92 12.58 15.08
N LYS A 521 -4.05 12.29 14.44
CA LYS A 521 -5.29 11.86 15.10
C LYS A 521 -5.17 10.51 15.80
N TYR A 522 -4.57 9.52 15.14
CA TYR A 522 -4.53 8.14 15.64
C TYR A 522 -3.21 7.74 16.29
N GLY A 523 -2.16 8.55 16.12
CA GLY A 523 -0.80 8.25 16.60
C GLY A 523 -0.13 7.09 15.85
N ASP A 524 -0.63 6.73 14.67
CA ASP A 524 -0.14 5.61 13.84
C ASP A 524 0.50 6.11 12.55
N LEU A 525 1.32 5.28 11.91
CA LEU A 525 1.93 5.62 10.63
C LEU A 525 0.94 5.33 9.50
N TYR A 526 0.77 6.26 8.57
CA TYR A 526 -0.11 6.15 7.42
C TYR A 526 0.66 6.46 6.13
N ASN A 527 0.39 5.71 5.07
CA ASN A 527 1.04 5.87 3.77
C ASN A 527 0.06 5.74 2.61
N LEU A 528 0.46 6.30 1.48
CA LEU A 528 -0.24 6.24 0.21
C LEU A 528 0.45 5.18 -0.67
N GLU A 529 -0.34 4.28 -1.26
CA GLU A 529 0.15 3.21 -2.14
C GLU A 529 -0.51 3.22 -3.52
N ALA A 530 0.29 2.99 -4.55
CA ALA A 530 -0.18 2.69 -5.90
C ALA A 530 -0.61 1.21 -5.94
N THR A 531 -1.83 0.93 -5.46
CA THR A 531 -2.32 -0.44 -5.27
C THR A 531 -2.11 -1.27 -6.56
N PRO A 532 -1.46 -2.46 -6.50
CA PRO A 532 -1.29 -3.33 -7.67
C PRO A 532 -2.59 -3.90 -8.28
N ALA A 533 -3.69 -3.78 -7.51
CA ALA A 533 -5.08 -4.04 -7.88
C ALA A 533 -5.32 -5.32 -8.71
N GLU A 534 -4.73 -6.45 -8.29
CA GLU A 534 -4.87 -7.76 -8.98
C GLU A 534 -6.32 -8.18 -9.16
N SER A 535 -7.05 -8.32 -8.06
CA SER A 535 -8.49 -8.59 -8.06
C SER A 535 -9.32 -7.31 -7.95
N THR A 536 -8.79 -6.29 -7.26
CA THR A 536 -9.51 -5.06 -6.94
C THR A 536 -9.98 -4.31 -8.19
N ALA A 537 -9.12 -4.18 -9.22
CA ALA A 537 -9.46 -3.48 -10.46
C ALA A 537 -10.67 -4.10 -11.17
N PHE A 538 -10.70 -5.43 -11.26
CA PHE A 538 -11.81 -6.18 -11.88
C PHE A 538 -13.06 -6.15 -11.00
N ARG A 539 -12.91 -6.41 -9.70
CA ARG A 539 -14.03 -6.46 -8.75
C ARG A 539 -14.81 -5.16 -8.72
N LEU A 540 -14.11 -4.03 -8.57
CA LEU A 540 -14.76 -2.72 -8.47
C LEU A 540 -15.46 -2.38 -9.79
N ALA A 541 -14.78 -2.49 -10.93
CA ALA A 541 -15.37 -2.21 -12.24
C ALA A 541 -16.62 -3.08 -12.54
N LYS A 542 -16.57 -4.37 -12.19
CA LYS A 542 -17.72 -5.29 -12.36
C LYS A 542 -18.93 -4.87 -11.52
N HIS A 543 -18.72 -4.52 -10.25
CA HIS A 543 -19.79 -4.07 -9.37
C HIS A 543 -20.34 -2.71 -9.79
N ASP A 544 -19.47 -1.83 -10.27
CA ASP A 544 -19.82 -0.52 -10.79
C ASP A 544 -20.67 -0.62 -12.04
N LYS A 545 -20.27 -1.42 -13.03
CA LYS A 545 -21.06 -1.62 -14.25
C LYS A 545 -22.43 -2.25 -13.96
N ALA A 546 -22.51 -3.16 -13.00
CA ALA A 546 -23.77 -3.77 -12.61
C ALA A 546 -24.75 -2.77 -11.95
N ARG A 547 -24.24 -1.77 -11.22
CA ARG A 547 -25.07 -0.77 -10.52
C ARG A 547 -25.34 0.47 -11.39
N TYR A 548 -24.36 0.88 -12.18
CA TYR A 548 -24.38 2.06 -13.04
C TYR A 548 -23.94 1.64 -14.46
N PRO A 549 -24.87 1.16 -15.30
CA PRO A 549 -24.52 0.63 -16.62
C PRO A 549 -23.78 1.61 -17.54
N ASP A 550 -23.94 2.92 -17.32
CA ASP A 550 -23.32 4.01 -18.07
C ASP A 550 -21.99 4.51 -17.49
N ILE A 551 -21.52 3.99 -16.34
CA ILE A 551 -20.19 4.31 -15.83
C ILE A 551 -19.12 3.82 -16.81
N ILE A 552 -18.11 4.65 -17.06
CA ILE A 552 -17.03 4.33 -17.99
C ILE A 552 -15.97 3.50 -17.26
N THR A 553 -15.56 2.40 -17.87
CA THR A 553 -14.46 1.55 -17.41
C THR A 553 -13.33 1.53 -18.45
N ALA A 554 -12.19 0.90 -18.15
CA ALA A 554 -11.07 0.86 -19.09
C ALA A 554 -11.42 0.08 -20.38
N ASN A 555 -12.36 -0.87 -20.29
CA ASN A 555 -12.86 -1.63 -21.43
C ASN A 555 -14.34 -1.95 -21.25
N ASP A 556 -15.19 -1.31 -22.05
CA ASP A 556 -16.61 -1.60 -22.10
C ASP A 556 -17.01 -2.50 -23.28
N ALA A 557 -16.20 -2.53 -24.35
CA ALA A 557 -16.55 -3.17 -25.61
C ALA A 557 -16.57 -4.71 -25.55
N SER A 558 -15.71 -5.30 -24.70
CA SER A 558 -15.57 -6.76 -24.60
C SER A 558 -16.60 -7.42 -23.68
N GLY A 559 -17.32 -6.65 -22.87
CA GLY A 559 -18.12 -7.16 -21.75
C GLY A 559 -17.30 -7.58 -20.53
N VAL A 560 -15.97 -7.42 -20.55
CA VAL A 560 -15.07 -7.68 -19.41
C VAL A 560 -14.47 -6.37 -18.90
N TYR A 561 -15.00 -5.90 -17.77
CA TYR A 561 -14.70 -4.57 -17.23
C TYR A 561 -13.54 -4.60 -16.24
N TYR A 562 -12.62 -3.64 -16.32
CA TYR A 562 -11.59 -3.41 -15.31
C TYR A 562 -11.28 -1.90 -15.19
N TYR A 563 -10.65 -1.52 -14.08
CA TYR A 563 -10.06 -0.21 -13.92
C TYR A 563 -8.54 -0.23 -14.08
N THR A 564 -7.99 0.86 -14.61
CA THR A 564 -6.55 1.03 -14.76
C THR A 564 -5.91 1.10 -13.37
N ASN A 565 -4.74 0.47 -13.22
CA ASN A 565 -4.09 0.33 -11.93
C ASN A 565 -3.70 1.69 -11.35
N SER A 566 -4.10 2.01 -10.12
CA SER A 566 -3.71 3.24 -9.41
C SER A 566 -3.87 4.50 -10.27
N SER A 567 -2.77 5.22 -10.53
CA SER A 567 -2.66 6.35 -11.46
C SER A 567 -1.78 6.05 -12.68
N HIS A 568 -1.80 4.80 -13.15
CA HIS A 568 -1.14 4.44 -14.40
C HIS A 568 -1.88 5.04 -15.60
N LEU A 569 -1.15 5.24 -16.69
CA LEU A 569 -1.73 5.57 -18.00
C LEU A 569 -2.62 4.43 -18.52
N PRO A 570 -3.59 4.72 -19.40
CA PRO A 570 -4.36 3.69 -20.08
C PRO A 570 -3.42 2.71 -20.80
N VAL A 571 -3.68 1.41 -20.66
CA VAL A 571 -2.75 0.36 -21.11
C VAL A 571 -2.52 0.34 -22.63
N GLY A 572 -3.44 0.90 -23.41
CA GLY A 572 -3.35 1.00 -24.87
C GLY A 572 -2.75 2.30 -25.40
N TYR A 573 -2.28 3.21 -24.54
CA TYR A 573 -1.93 4.59 -24.92
C TYR A 573 -0.77 4.70 -25.92
N THR A 574 0.46 4.36 -25.50
CA THR A 574 1.67 4.61 -26.29
C THR A 574 2.60 3.40 -26.30
N ALA A 575 3.40 3.28 -27.37
CA ALA A 575 4.54 2.37 -27.42
C ALA A 575 5.86 3.07 -27.08
N ASP A 576 5.88 4.39 -26.92
CA ASP A 576 7.07 5.12 -26.51
C ASP A 576 7.18 5.10 -24.97
N ILE A 577 8.24 4.45 -24.47
CA ILE A 577 8.47 4.35 -23.02
C ILE A 577 8.75 5.73 -22.40
N PHE A 578 9.42 6.63 -23.10
CA PHE A 578 9.79 7.94 -22.57
C PHE A 578 8.60 8.88 -22.50
N GLU A 579 7.68 8.79 -23.46
CA GLU A 579 6.39 9.49 -23.37
C GLU A 579 5.60 9.04 -22.14
N ALA A 580 5.55 7.74 -21.87
CA ALA A 580 4.90 7.21 -20.68
C ALA A 580 5.61 7.66 -19.39
N LEU A 581 6.93 7.62 -19.37
CA LEU A 581 7.75 8.07 -18.24
C LEU A 581 7.57 9.57 -17.97
N ASP A 582 7.47 10.41 -19.00
CA ASP A 582 7.29 11.85 -18.87
C ASP A 582 6.05 12.20 -18.04
N VAL A 583 4.96 11.46 -18.22
CA VAL A 583 3.74 11.63 -17.42
C VAL A 583 3.85 10.93 -16.06
N GLN A 584 4.33 9.69 -16.05
CA GLN A 584 4.31 8.85 -14.84
C GLN A 584 5.30 9.33 -13.77
N ASP A 585 6.42 9.96 -14.14
CA ASP A 585 7.43 10.45 -13.19
C ASP A 585 6.83 11.44 -12.17
N ASN A 586 5.98 12.35 -12.64
CA ASN A 586 5.32 13.35 -11.80
C ASN A 586 4.27 12.73 -10.86
N LEU A 587 3.58 11.67 -11.28
CA LEU A 587 2.54 11.04 -10.47
C LEU A 587 3.11 10.00 -9.50
N GLN A 588 4.05 9.17 -9.95
CA GLN A 588 4.61 8.08 -9.15
C GLN A 588 5.42 8.60 -7.96
N THR A 589 6.05 9.77 -8.08
CA THR A 589 6.78 10.43 -6.98
C THR A 589 5.87 11.00 -5.89
N LEU A 590 4.56 11.12 -6.14
CA LEU A 590 3.59 11.58 -5.14
C LEU A 590 3.16 10.47 -4.19
N TYR A 591 3.37 9.19 -4.52
CA TYR A 591 3.12 8.11 -3.57
C TYR A 591 4.19 8.12 -2.47
N THR A 592 3.76 8.08 -1.21
CA THR A 592 4.69 8.01 -0.07
C THR A 592 5.26 6.60 0.13
N SER A 593 4.72 5.60 -0.56
CA SER A 593 5.22 4.23 -0.59
C SER A 593 4.58 3.44 -1.75
N GLY A 594 5.06 2.23 -2.04
CA GLY A 594 4.23 1.27 -2.78
C GLY A 594 3.98 1.63 -4.24
N THR A 595 4.99 2.11 -4.96
CA THR A 595 4.91 2.52 -6.38
C THR A 595 5.97 1.82 -7.23
N VAL A 596 5.65 1.57 -8.50
CA VAL A 596 6.63 1.11 -9.50
C VAL A 596 6.18 1.46 -10.92
N PHE A 597 7.13 1.84 -11.76
CA PHE A 597 6.93 1.90 -13.20
C PHE A 597 7.30 0.55 -13.86
N HIS A 598 6.35 -0.09 -14.53
CA HIS A 598 6.62 -1.30 -15.31
C HIS A 598 6.87 -0.93 -16.77
N ALA A 599 8.08 -1.15 -17.27
CA ALA A 599 8.35 -1.13 -18.68
C ALA A 599 7.82 -2.45 -19.30
N PHE A 600 6.54 -2.51 -19.66
CA PHE A 600 5.93 -3.69 -20.27
C PHE A 600 6.45 -3.90 -21.70
N LEU A 601 7.36 -4.85 -21.88
CA LEU A 601 8.02 -5.16 -23.14
C LEU A 601 7.32 -6.36 -23.81
N GLY A 602 7.24 -6.34 -25.14
CA GLY A 602 6.65 -7.45 -25.92
C GLY A 602 7.46 -8.75 -25.85
N GLU A 603 8.77 -8.63 -25.70
CA GLU A 603 9.71 -9.74 -25.59
C GLU A 603 10.98 -9.30 -24.83
N ARG A 604 11.95 -10.21 -24.68
CA ARG A 604 13.24 -9.89 -24.06
C ARG A 604 13.97 -8.77 -24.79
N LEU A 605 14.78 -8.00 -24.06
CA LEU A 605 15.71 -7.06 -24.70
C LEU A 605 16.80 -7.82 -25.48
N PRO A 606 17.39 -7.20 -26.53
CA PRO A 606 18.36 -7.86 -27.41
C PRO A 606 19.55 -8.44 -26.65
N ASP A 607 20.12 -7.67 -25.72
CA ASP A 607 21.25 -8.07 -24.89
C ASP A 607 21.27 -7.30 -23.56
N TRP A 608 22.21 -7.68 -22.70
CA TRP A 608 22.47 -7.01 -21.44
C TRP A 608 22.89 -5.54 -21.60
N LYS A 609 23.50 -5.13 -22.72
CA LYS A 609 23.91 -3.73 -22.96
C LYS A 609 22.71 -2.83 -23.19
N ALA A 610 21.72 -3.32 -23.93
CA ALA A 610 20.45 -2.64 -24.15
C ALA A 610 19.69 -2.47 -22.82
N ALA A 611 19.64 -3.52 -21.99
CA ALA A 611 19.06 -3.45 -20.65
C ALA A 611 19.79 -2.45 -19.75
N ALA A 612 21.12 -2.53 -19.65
CA ALA A 612 21.93 -1.59 -18.87
C ALA A 612 21.71 -0.14 -19.33
N SER A 613 21.72 0.10 -20.64
CA SER A 613 21.53 1.44 -21.21
C SER A 613 20.14 2.00 -20.90
N LEU A 614 19.09 1.19 -20.98
CA LEU A 614 17.74 1.64 -20.66
C LEU A 614 17.58 1.90 -19.16
N VAL A 615 18.06 0.99 -18.31
CA VAL A 615 18.03 1.15 -16.84
C VAL A 615 18.76 2.43 -16.43
N ARG A 616 19.95 2.67 -17.01
CA ARG A 616 20.75 3.87 -16.77
C ARG A 616 20.03 5.14 -17.23
N LYS A 617 19.50 5.15 -18.45
CA LYS A 617 18.75 6.30 -18.99
C LYS A 617 17.56 6.65 -18.11
N ILE A 618 16.80 5.66 -17.63
CA ILE A 618 15.68 5.89 -16.71
C ILE A 618 16.20 6.48 -15.40
N ALA A 619 17.22 5.86 -14.78
CA ALA A 619 17.77 6.30 -13.50
C ALA A 619 18.29 7.75 -13.54
N GLU A 620 19.03 8.11 -14.59
CA GLU A 620 19.68 9.42 -14.73
C GLU A 620 18.69 10.55 -15.11
N ASN A 621 17.56 10.26 -15.77
CA ASN A 621 16.67 11.30 -16.33
C ASN A 621 15.32 11.44 -15.62
N TYR A 622 14.96 10.49 -14.75
CA TYR A 622 13.67 10.47 -14.04
C TYR A 622 13.88 10.30 -12.54
N ARG A 623 12.90 10.75 -11.75
CA ARG A 623 12.89 10.74 -10.28
C ARG A 623 12.13 9.56 -9.68
N LEU A 624 11.38 8.84 -10.49
CA LEU A 624 10.57 7.69 -10.08
C LEU A 624 11.37 6.71 -9.20
N PRO A 625 10.79 6.24 -8.08
CA PRO A 625 11.53 5.53 -7.06
C PRO A 625 11.81 4.07 -7.42
N TYR A 626 10.93 3.42 -8.17
CA TYR A 626 11.10 2.04 -8.61
C TYR A 626 10.69 1.87 -10.07
N TYR A 627 11.46 1.04 -10.76
CA TYR A 627 11.13 0.60 -12.11
C TYR A 627 11.66 -0.79 -12.38
N THR A 628 11.12 -1.42 -13.43
CA THR A 628 11.47 -2.78 -13.80
C THR A 628 11.21 -3.00 -15.28
N MET A 629 12.06 -3.80 -15.91
CA MET A 629 11.82 -4.33 -17.25
C MET A 629 10.82 -5.47 -17.13
N SER A 630 9.81 -5.52 -17.99
CA SER A 630 8.74 -6.54 -17.92
C SER A 630 8.49 -7.19 -19.28
N PRO A 631 9.45 -7.96 -19.82
CA PRO A 631 9.27 -8.76 -21.02
C PRO A 631 8.21 -9.85 -20.86
N THR A 632 7.54 -10.17 -21.96
CA THR A 632 6.73 -11.37 -22.11
C THR A 632 7.57 -12.48 -22.73
N TYR A 633 7.38 -13.72 -22.27
CA TYR A 633 8.07 -14.89 -22.80
C TYR A 633 7.18 -16.12 -22.75
N SER A 634 7.49 -17.12 -23.58
CA SER A 634 6.79 -18.40 -23.60
C SER A 634 7.72 -19.55 -23.25
N ILE A 635 7.19 -20.61 -22.66
CA ILE A 635 7.94 -21.82 -22.30
C ILE A 635 7.35 -23.02 -23.03
N CYS A 636 8.16 -23.70 -23.82
CA CYS A 636 7.88 -25.02 -24.37
C CYS A 636 8.34 -26.10 -23.37
N SER A 637 7.52 -27.13 -23.15
CA SER A 637 7.89 -28.23 -22.25
C SER A 637 9.05 -29.11 -22.75
N VAL A 638 9.42 -28.97 -24.03
CA VAL A 638 10.50 -29.75 -24.66
C VAL A 638 11.71 -28.87 -24.95
N HIS A 639 11.51 -27.71 -25.56
CA HIS A 639 12.58 -26.84 -26.04
C HIS A 639 12.87 -25.64 -25.13
N GLY A 640 12.09 -25.45 -24.05
CA GLY A 640 12.34 -24.41 -23.05
C GLY A 640 11.93 -23.01 -23.49
N TYR A 641 12.78 -22.03 -23.18
CA TYR A 641 12.48 -20.60 -23.29
C TYR A 641 12.32 -20.12 -24.74
N LEU A 642 11.26 -19.35 -25.00
CA LEU A 642 10.95 -18.68 -26.26
C LEU A 642 10.71 -17.19 -26.01
N PRO A 643 11.30 -16.28 -26.81
CA PRO A 643 11.08 -14.84 -26.66
C PRO A 643 9.66 -14.45 -27.11
N GLY A 644 9.00 -13.60 -26.32
CA GLY A 644 7.67 -13.07 -26.65
C GLY A 644 6.52 -14.05 -26.40
N GLU A 645 5.32 -13.65 -26.82
CA GLU A 645 4.14 -14.51 -26.81
C GLU A 645 4.12 -15.42 -28.04
N VAL A 646 4.45 -16.70 -27.84
CA VAL A 646 4.52 -17.71 -28.90
C VAL A 646 3.56 -18.86 -28.58
N LYS A 647 2.36 -18.90 -29.16
CA LYS A 647 1.31 -19.88 -28.77
C LYS A 647 1.66 -21.35 -29.03
N ALA A 648 2.41 -21.62 -30.11
CA ALA A 648 2.87 -22.95 -30.49
C ALA A 648 4.37 -22.91 -30.75
N CYS A 649 5.10 -23.87 -30.19
CA CYS A 649 6.56 -23.93 -30.30
C CYS A 649 6.96 -24.10 -31.78
N PRO A 650 7.89 -23.27 -32.30
CA PRO A 650 8.30 -23.35 -33.71
C PRO A 650 9.05 -24.65 -34.04
N GLU A 651 9.60 -25.33 -33.04
CA GLU A 651 10.39 -26.56 -33.23
C GLU A 651 9.56 -27.84 -33.16
N CYS A 652 8.63 -27.99 -32.20
CA CYS A 652 7.78 -29.20 -32.07
C CYS A 652 6.31 -29.00 -32.41
N GLY A 653 5.84 -27.76 -32.64
CA GLY A 653 4.42 -27.45 -32.83
C GLY A 653 3.55 -27.59 -31.57
N GLY A 654 4.13 -27.99 -30.43
CA GLY A 654 3.40 -28.17 -29.17
C GLY A 654 2.96 -26.85 -28.54
N PRO A 655 1.93 -26.86 -27.67
CA PRO A 655 1.46 -25.66 -26.97
C PRO A 655 2.54 -25.14 -26.00
N THR A 656 2.58 -23.83 -25.81
CA THR A 656 3.49 -23.19 -24.86
C THR A 656 2.74 -22.57 -23.68
N GLU A 657 3.49 -22.29 -22.61
CA GLU A 657 3.00 -21.49 -21.49
C GLU A 657 3.52 -20.06 -21.61
N THR A 658 2.65 -19.08 -21.85
CA THR A 658 3.03 -17.66 -21.88
C THR A 658 3.09 -17.10 -20.47
N TYR A 659 4.20 -16.49 -20.12
CA TYR A 659 4.47 -15.80 -18.86
C TYR A 659 4.59 -14.31 -19.11
N SER A 660 3.92 -13.53 -18.26
CA SER A 660 4.06 -12.08 -18.25
C SER A 660 3.83 -11.52 -16.85
N ARG A 661 4.30 -10.30 -16.63
CA ARG A 661 3.99 -9.51 -15.45
C ARG A 661 2.85 -8.57 -15.82
N ILE A 662 1.69 -8.71 -15.18
CA ILE A 662 0.54 -7.82 -15.42
C ILE A 662 0.45 -6.76 -14.30
N THR A 663 0.52 -7.19 -13.04
CA THR A 663 0.35 -6.30 -11.88
C THR A 663 1.63 -6.11 -11.09
N GLY A 664 2.52 -7.11 -11.03
CA GLY A 664 3.75 -7.04 -10.24
C GLY A 664 4.64 -8.29 -10.14
N TYR A 665 4.20 -9.46 -10.56
CA TYR A 665 5.04 -10.65 -10.57
C TYR A 665 4.71 -11.53 -11.77
N TYR A 666 5.63 -12.43 -12.11
CA TYR A 666 5.46 -13.31 -13.26
C TYR A 666 4.54 -14.49 -12.95
N ARG A 667 3.54 -14.68 -13.82
CA ARG A 667 2.66 -15.86 -13.80
C ARG A 667 2.31 -16.27 -15.23
N PRO A 668 1.92 -17.55 -15.42
CA PRO A 668 1.24 -17.95 -16.64
C PRO A 668 0.03 -17.05 -16.89
N VAL A 669 -0.07 -16.49 -18.09
CA VAL A 669 -1.16 -15.55 -18.45
C VAL A 669 -2.53 -16.19 -18.18
N LYS A 670 -2.69 -17.49 -18.46
CA LYS A 670 -3.93 -18.27 -18.22
C LYS A 670 -4.44 -18.29 -16.76
N ASN A 671 -3.56 -18.01 -15.78
CA ASN A 671 -3.89 -18.08 -14.36
C ASN A 671 -4.52 -16.78 -13.83
N TRP A 672 -4.44 -15.68 -14.56
CA TRP A 672 -5.03 -14.41 -14.14
C TRP A 672 -6.56 -14.43 -14.26
N ASN A 673 -7.22 -13.55 -13.50
CA ASN A 673 -8.65 -13.31 -13.62
C ASN A 673 -9.00 -12.63 -14.96
N ASP A 674 -10.28 -12.65 -15.32
CA ASP A 674 -10.75 -12.17 -16.61
C ASP A 674 -10.41 -10.69 -16.86
N GLY A 675 -10.51 -9.84 -15.84
CA GLY A 675 -10.14 -8.43 -15.94
C GLY A 675 -8.66 -8.22 -16.27
N LYS A 676 -7.76 -8.95 -15.61
CA LYS A 676 -6.31 -8.88 -15.88
C LYS A 676 -5.92 -9.53 -17.21
N LEU A 677 -6.64 -10.57 -17.63
CA LEU A 677 -6.52 -11.12 -18.98
C LEU A 677 -6.93 -10.09 -20.05
N GLN A 678 -8.00 -9.33 -19.81
CA GLN A 678 -8.43 -8.27 -20.72
C GLN A 678 -7.45 -7.10 -20.72
N GLU A 679 -6.96 -6.68 -19.55
CA GLU A 679 -5.90 -5.67 -19.42
C GLU A 679 -4.65 -6.06 -20.20
N PHE A 680 -4.24 -7.33 -20.17
CA PHE A 680 -3.11 -7.82 -20.95
C PHE A 680 -3.36 -7.73 -22.47
N LYS A 681 -4.56 -8.08 -22.93
CA LYS A 681 -4.92 -8.02 -24.36
C LYS A 681 -5.00 -6.59 -24.89
N ASP A 682 -5.50 -5.66 -24.09
CA ASP A 682 -5.65 -4.26 -24.46
C ASP A 682 -4.31 -3.51 -24.45
N ARG A 683 -3.28 -4.10 -23.83
CA ARG A 683 -2.01 -3.44 -23.58
C ARG A 683 -1.21 -3.27 -24.87
N LYS A 684 -0.79 -2.04 -25.12
CA LYS A 684 0.27 -1.72 -26.07
C LYS A 684 1.61 -1.83 -25.36
N THR A 685 2.49 -2.70 -25.83
CA THR A 685 3.83 -2.88 -25.26
C THR A 685 4.77 -1.78 -25.73
N TYR A 686 5.77 -1.45 -24.90
CA TYR A 686 6.77 -0.45 -25.25
C TYR A 686 7.76 -1.01 -26.27
N ASN A 687 8.06 -0.22 -27.31
CA ASN A 687 9.09 -0.53 -28.30
C ASN A 687 10.32 0.34 -28.03
N THR A 688 11.33 -0.23 -27.39
CA THR A 688 12.55 0.49 -26.99
C THR A 688 13.39 0.97 -28.16
N CYS A 689 13.25 0.35 -29.34
CA CYS A 689 13.99 0.73 -30.54
C CYS A 689 13.40 1.98 -31.22
N GLU A 690 12.09 2.18 -31.08
CA GLU A 690 11.36 3.31 -31.66
C GLU A 690 11.07 4.43 -30.64
N SER A 691 11.33 4.17 -29.36
CA SER A 691 11.14 5.15 -28.29
C SER A 691 12.17 6.27 -28.38
N SER A 692 11.70 7.51 -28.29
CA SER A 692 12.55 8.70 -28.38
C SER A 692 12.44 9.54 -27.12
N MET A 693 13.57 9.68 -26.41
CA MET A 693 13.61 10.58 -25.27
C MET A 693 13.67 12.01 -25.79
N LYS A 694 12.67 12.83 -25.43
CA LYS A 694 12.75 14.27 -25.65
C LYS A 694 13.93 14.81 -24.85
N PRO A 695 14.72 15.76 -25.39
CA PRO A 695 15.74 16.42 -24.60
C PRO A 695 15.05 17.17 -23.47
N ARG A 696 15.00 16.54 -22.29
CA ARG A 696 14.81 17.27 -21.04
C ARG A 696 16.04 18.18 -20.96
N THR A 697 15.84 19.49 -20.79
CA THR A 697 16.93 20.34 -20.31
C THR A 697 17.34 19.75 -18.97
N ALA A 698 18.32 18.86 -19.02
CA ALA A 698 19.11 18.47 -17.87
C ALA A 698 19.90 19.72 -17.50
N THR A 699 19.23 20.69 -16.91
CA THR A 699 19.84 21.47 -15.85
C THR A 699 19.86 20.56 -14.64
N VAL A 700 20.63 19.46 -14.73
CA VAL A 700 21.49 19.11 -13.59
C VAL A 700 22.54 20.20 -13.62
N THR A 701 22.16 21.38 -13.15
CA THR A 701 23.09 22.11 -12.31
C THR A 701 23.39 21.10 -11.22
N ILE A 702 24.60 20.51 -11.28
CA ILE A 702 25.38 20.47 -10.06
C ILE A 702 25.20 21.88 -9.53
N SER A 703 24.35 22.04 -8.50
CA SER A 703 24.39 23.23 -7.70
C SER A 703 25.82 23.23 -7.16
N LYS A 704 26.72 23.89 -7.91
CA LYS A 704 27.65 24.81 -7.30
C LYS A 704 26.76 25.58 -6.34
N THR A 705 26.83 25.18 -5.07
CA THR A 705 26.39 25.97 -3.91
C THR A 705 25.25 26.90 -4.29
N GLU A 706 24.00 26.46 -4.15
CA GLU A 706 22.85 27.36 -4.23
C GLU A 706 23.21 28.62 -3.43
N GLU A 707 23.51 29.70 -4.15
CA GLU A 707 23.38 31.03 -3.62
C GLU A 707 21.90 31.13 -3.26
N LYS A 708 21.66 31.08 -1.96
CA LYS A 708 20.36 31.21 -1.33
C LYS A 708 19.52 32.25 -2.07
N ASP A 709 18.35 31.86 -2.56
CA ASP A 709 17.31 32.80 -2.95
C ASP A 709 16.88 33.59 -1.70
N LEU A 710 17.55 34.72 -1.49
CA LEU A 710 17.19 35.72 -0.50
C LEU A 710 15.93 36.44 -1.00
N PRO A 711 14.93 36.69 -0.13
CA PRO A 711 13.73 37.41 -0.55
C PRO A 711 14.08 38.79 -1.14
N GLU A 712 13.39 39.16 -2.22
CA GLU A 712 13.61 40.42 -2.97
C GLU A 712 13.77 41.63 -2.05
N LEU A 713 14.84 42.40 -2.28
CA LEU A 713 15.10 43.66 -1.58
C LEU A 713 14.14 44.74 -2.08
N LYS A 714 13.26 45.25 -1.21
CA LYS A 714 12.38 46.38 -1.54
C LYS A 714 12.96 47.69 -0.99
N PRO A 715 12.76 48.84 -1.66
CA PRO A 715 13.21 50.13 -1.13
C PRO A 715 12.61 50.41 0.26
N ALA A 716 13.45 50.87 1.18
CA ALA A 716 13.05 51.17 2.55
C ALA A 716 12.12 52.40 2.61
N PRO A 717 10.97 52.32 3.30
CA PRO A 717 10.21 53.52 3.70
C PRO A 717 11.07 54.42 4.61
N ASP A 718 10.79 55.73 4.68
CA ASP A 718 11.54 56.72 5.50
C ASP A 718 11.56 56.42 7.03
N ALA A 719 10.82 55.41 7.48
CA ALA A 719 10.66 54.99 8.87
C ALA A 719 11.39 53.67 9.23
N VAL A 720 12.43 53.27 8.47
CA VAL A 720 13.18 52.03 8.79
C VAL A 720 14.17 52.28 9.93
N GLY A 721 13.90 51.69 11.09
CA GLY A 721 14.84 51.59 12.21
C GLY A 721 15.97 50.59 11.93
N THR A 722 17.03 50.60 12.75
CA THR A 722 18.19 49.70 12.59
C THR A 722 17.95 48.28 13.10
N LYS A 723 16.74 47.95 13.56
CA LYS A 723 16.39 46.66 14.15
C LYS A 723 15.38 45.89 13.28
N PRO A 724 15.45 44.54 13.27
CA PRO A 724 14.39 43.67 12.75
C PRO A 724 13.02 43.99 13.36
N MET A 725 11.97 44.10 12.54
CA MET A 725 10.59 44.37 12.97
C MET A 725 9.70 43.15 12.72
N LEU A 726 9.04 42.62 13.75
CA LEU A 726 8.08 41.52 13.63
C LEU A 726 6.64 42.06 13.73
N PHE A 727 5.91 42.00 12.62
CA PHE A 727 4.49 42.34 12.56
C PHE A 727 3.62 41.16 13.01
N THR A 728 2.72 41.44 13.95
CA THR A 728 1.77 40.50 14.55
C THR A 728 0.37 41.12 14.67
N THR A 729 -0.61 40.38 15.16
CA THR A 729 -1.89 40.91 15.67
C THR A 729 -2.21 40.26 17.01
N HIS A 730 -3.06 40.89 17.82
CA HIS A 730 -3.41 40.39 19.17
C HIS A 730 -4.05 38.99 19.14
N THR A 731 -4.70 38.61 18.04
CA THR A 731 -5.46 37.37 17.89
C THR A 731 -4.74 36.28 17.08
N CYS A 732 -3.56 36.55 16.52
CA CYS A 732 -2.85 35.62 15.64
C CYS A 732 -2.24 34.41 16.39
N ALA A 733 -2.79 33.21 16.16
CA ALA A 733 -2.30 31.97 16.76
C ALA A 733 -0.89 31.57 16.26
N LYS A 734 -0.61 31.71 14.96
CA LYS A 734 0.71 31.42 14.36
C LYS A 734 1.82 32.32 14.93
N CYS A 735 1.48 33.57 15.27
CA CYS A 735 2.43 34.55 15.78
C CYS A 735 2.94 34.21 17.19
N LYS A 736 2.17 33.47 17.99
CA LYS A 736 2.62 32.97 19.31
C LYS A 736 3.80 32.02 19.17
N ALA A 737 3.77 31.14 18.16
CA ALA A 737 4.86 30.21 17.88
C ALA A 737 6.13 30.92 17.37
N VAL A 738 5.98 31.98 16.57
CA VAL A 738 7.12 32.82 16.14
C VAL A 738 7.74 33.58 17.32
N LYS A 739 6.93 34.20 18.19
CA LYS A 739 7.42 34.88 19.40
C LYS A 739 8.20 33.93 20.31
N ALA A 740 7.64 32.77 20.62
CA ALA A 740 8.32 31.76 21.43
C ALA A 740 9.68 31.36 20.83
N MET A 741 9.75 31.22 19.49
CA MET A 741 10.99 30.92 18.78
C MET A 741 12.03 32.05 18.89
N PHE A 742 11.62 33.32 18.83
CA PHE A 742 12.52 34.46 18.98
C PHE A 742 13.01 34.61 20.43
N ASP A 743 12.12 34.39 21.40
CA ASP A 743 12.41 34.47 22.83
C ASP A 743 13.38 33.36 23.28
N GLU A 744 13.14 32.10 22.86
CA GLU A 744 14.04 30.97 23.10
C GLU A 744 15.45 31.22 22.56
N GLN A 745 15.55 31.94 21.44
CA GLN A 745 16.81 32.20 20.75
C GLN A 745 17.44 33.56 21.08
N ARG A 746 16.79 34.35 21.96
CA ARG A 746 17.21 35.72 22.33
C ARG A 746 17.52 36.60 21.11
N PHE A 747 16.70 36.46 20.07
CA PHE A 747 16.83 37.29 18.88
C PHE A 747 16.41 38.73 19.24
N ASP A 748 17.18 39.75 18.84
CA ASP A 748 16.84 41.16 19.11
C ASP A 748 15.94 41.68 17.98
N TYR A 749 14.70 42.03 18.32
CA TYR A 749 13.68 42.50 17.38
C TYR A 749 12.71 43.48 18.05
N GLU A 750 12.06 44.29 17.23
CA GLU A 750 10.96 45.15 17.62
C GLU A 750 9.62 44.49 17.27
N LEU A 751 8.70 44.45 18.22
CA LEU A 751 7.40 43.82 18.04
C LEU A 751 6.34 44.87 17.71
N ILE A 752 5.62 44.69 16.60
CA ILE A 752 4.63 45.64 16.11
C ILE A 752 3.30 44.94 15.91
N TYR A 753 2.27 45.50 16.53
CA TYR A 753 0.89 45.03 16.38
C TYR A 753 0.24 45.79 15.22
N ALA A 754 0.05 45.09 14.09
CA ALA A 754 -0.49 45.67 12.86
C ALA A 754 -1.94 46.16 13.04
N ASP A 755 -2.65 45.65 14.04
CA ASP A 755 -3.98 46.10 14.48
C ASP A 755 -3.95 47.39 15.31
N ASP A 756 -2.82 47.71 15.95
CA ASP A 756 -2.65 48.95 16.73
C ASP A 756 -2.02 50.09 15.90
N ASP A 757 -1.20 49.76 14.89
CA ASP A 757 -0.53 50.73 14.01
C ASP A 757 -0.74 50.40 12.52
N ALA A 758 -1.96 50.69 12.05
CA ALA A 758 -2.40 50.39 10.69
C ALA A 758 -1.67 51.21 9.61
N GLU A 759 -1.21 52.42 9.95
CA GLU A 759 -0.45 53.27 9.00
C GLU A 759 0.94 52.68 8.75
N LEU A 760 1.64 52.24 9.79
CA LEU A 760 2.94 51.59 9.64
C LEU A 760 2.83 50.23 8.93
N ALA A 761 1.80 49.43 9.25
CA ALA A 761 1.53 48.18 8.54
C ALA A 761 1.28 48.39 7.03
N LYS A 762 0.59 49.47 6.66
CA LYS A 762 0.35 49.83 5.26
C LYS A 762 1.62 50.28 4.53
N GLN A 763 2.53 50.98 5.20
CA GLN A 763 3.82 51.37 4.62
C GLN A 763 4.70 50.17 4.21
N PHE A 764 4.62 49.06 4.96
CA PHE A 764 5.34 47.81 4.67
C PHE A 764 4.51 46.77 3.90
N ASP A 765 3.34 47.18 3.39
CA ASP A 765 2.43 46.33 2.62
C ASP A 765 2.02 45.04 3.37
N ILE A 766 1.78 45.15 4.67
CA ILE A 766 1.46 44.01 5.55
C ILE A 766 -0.03 43.68 5.42
N VAL A 767 -0.34 42.65 4.62
CA VAL A 767 -1.70 42.12 4.41
C VAL A 767 -2.03 40.91 5.27
N ASN A 768 -1.02 40.23 5.82
CA ASN A 768 -1.16 39.07 6.71
C ASN A 768 -0.03 39.06 7.76
N VAL A 769 -0.22 38.31 8.85
CA VAL A 769 0.76 38.12 9.92
C VAL A 769 0.91 36.63 10.25
N PRO A 770 2.09 36.14 10.70
CA PRO A 770 3.29 36.90 11.06
C PRO A 770 4.15 37.30 9.86
N VAL A 771 4.74 38.50 9.91
CA VAL A 771 5.73 38.98 8.93
C VAL A 771 6.94 39.56 9.64
N LEU A 772 8.14 39.16 9.24
CA LEU A 772 9.40 39.74 9.72
C LEU A 772 10.00 40.64 8.63
N ILE A 773 10.29 41.89 8.99
CA ILE A 773 10.99 42.86 8.16
C ILE A 773 12.41 43.03 8.69
N ILE A 774 13.41 42.84 7.83
CA ILE A 774 14.83 43.01 8.16
C ILE A 774 15.39 44.20 7.39
N PRO A 775 15.95 45.22 8.06
CA PRO A 775 16.73 46.27 7.40
C PRO A 775 17.98 45.67 6.74
N ASP A 776 18.20 45.94 5.45
CA ASP A 776 19.35 45.44 4.70
C ASP A 776 19.84 46.50 3.69
N GLY A 777 20.93 47.19 4.04
CA GLY A 777 21.45 48.32 3.26
C GLY A 777 20.45 49.49 3.19
N ASP A 778 20.17 49.97 1.97
CA ASP A 778 19.19 51.02 1.69
C ASP A 778 17.75 50.46 1.49
N GLY A 779 17.53 49.18 1.80
CA GLY A 779 16.27 48.48 1.58
C GLY A 779 15.84 47.62 2.77
N VAL A 780 14.73 46.90 2.57
CA VAL A 780 14.19 45.94 3.55
C VAL A 780 13.89 44.60 2.90
N ARG A 781 14.16 43.51 3.64
CA ARG A 781 13.76 42.15 3.27
C ARG A 781 12.55 41.72 4.08
N LYS A 782 11.59 41.06 3.41
CA LYS A 782 10.31 40.66 3.99
C LYS A 782 10.16 39.14 4.01
N TYR A 783 9.95 38.57 5.19
CA TYR A 783 9.69 37.14 5.40
C TYR A 783 8.26 36.95 5.90
N THR A 784 7.44 36.21 5.16
CA THR A 784 6.01 36.04 5.45
C THR A 784 5.73 34.61 5.91
N ASP A 785 4.95 34.46 6.99
CA ASP A 785 4.61 33.18 7.64
C ASP A 785 5.77 32.48 8.39
N ILE A 786 5.46 31.47 9.19
CA ILE A 786 6.37 30.84 10.16
C ILE A 786 7.55 30.10 9.52
N GLY A 787 7.38 29.52 8.34
CA GLY A 787 8.41 28.73 7.64
C GLY A 787 9.62 29.58 7.25
N PRO A 788 9.45 30.61 6.40
CA PRO A 788 10.53 31.51 6.00
C PRO A 788 11.19 32.24 7.18
N ILE A 789 10.40 32.66 8.16
CA ILE A 789 10.92 33.32 9.38
C ILE A 789 11.81 32.35 10.19
N ARG A 790 11.39 31.09 10.34
CA ARG A 790 12.17 30.05 11.03
C ARG A 790 13.48 29.74 10.31
N GLN A 791 13.45 29.71 8.97
CA GLN A 791 14.65 29.51 8.17
C GLN A 791 15.66 30.64 8.40
N TYR A 792 15.23 31.91 8.33
CA TYR A 792 16.09 33.06 8.58
C TYR A 792 16.75 33.02 9.98
N VAL A 793 15.96 32.74 11.02
CA VAL A 793 16.47 32.67 12.41
C VAL A 793 17.51 31.54 12.57
N ASN A 794 17.28 30.39 11.92
CA ASN A 794 18.25 29.28 11.94
C ASN A 794 19.54 29.60 11.16
N GLU A 795 19.45 30.39 10.10
CA GLU A 795 20.63 30.81 9.32
C GLU A 795 21.50 31.82 10.09
N CYS A 796 20.91 32.71 10.88
CA CYS A 796 21.67 33.63 11.75
C CYS A 796 22.51 32.92 12.83
N LYS A 797 22.14 31.69 13.24
CA LYS A 797 22.94 30.87 14.17
C LYS A 797 24.26 30.40 13.56
N GLY A 798 24.31 30.15 12.24
CA GLY A 798 25.51 29.62 11.57
C GLY A 798 26.64 30.65 11.38
N ILE A 799 26.39 31.92 11.67
CA ILE A 799 27.34 33.03 11.47
C ILE A 799 28.00 33.47 12.80
N LYS A 800 27.45 33.04 13.95
CA LYS A 800 28.02 33.27 15.28
C LYS A 800 28.37 31.95 15.97
N SER A 801 29.33 31.21 15.41
CA SER A 801 30.04 30.12 16.07
C SER A 801 31.50 30.13 15.68
#